data_AF-A0A3A9KIB5-F1
#
_entry.id   AF-A0A3A9KIB5-F1
#
_cell.length_a   1.000
_cell.length_b   1.000
_cell.length_c   1.000
_cell.angle_alpha   90.00
_cell.angle_beta   90.00
_cell.angle_gamma   90.00
#
_symmetry.space_group_name_H-M   'P 1'
#
loop_
_entity.id
_entity.type
_entity.pdbx_description
1 polymer ?
#
loop_
_entity_poly.entity_id
_entity_poly.type
_entity_poly.pdbx_seq_one_letter_code
_entity_poly.pdbx_strand_id
1 'polypeptide(L)'
;MWKRESLKKVLVIGSGPIVIGQAAEFDYAGTQACLALKEEGIEVVLVNNNPATIMTDKTIADHVYMEPLDVESLERIIKKEQPDGMIGSLGGQTGLNLTVELFEKGILEKYNVELLGTSVKSIQNGEDRELFRQLMIDIKEPISESKIVQTLDDGLAFLEEIGFPVILRPAYTLGGAGGGFAYSEEEFLTLLKHGLTLSPINQVLVEKSIKGWKEVEYEVMRDANDTCVIVCNMENMDPVGVHTGDSIVVAPSQTLSDVQYQMLRTSSLKVIRALDVVGGCNIQFALNPLSNEYCIIEVNPRVSRSSALASKATGYPIARIAAKCAIGYPLDEILNPITGNTYASFEPALDYVVVKLPRFPFDKFTEADRTLGTQMKATGEVMAIDRTFEGALNKALRSLEMKVFSLKWPNMDKKSSTELDDLLLIPNDLRIFAIAEAFSRGKTVSELQLLTEIDYWFLKKVERMVQCEEKLATYDWPEIPENVLREAKRFNVSDERIAELLGTTSKSVRKTLKQHGIQPVYKLVDTCAGEFDAITPYYYSTWHGHDEVTTNHDRKKILVLGSGPIRIGQGVEFDYCSVHAALAVKKMGYEAVVINNNPETVSTDYSIADRLYFEPLALEDVLSVIDKEKVDGVLIQFGGQTAINLANSLEEEGVNILGTSPFHIDQMEDREQFYEVLNRLDIPHIAGHIVHEIEELSSSASELGFPVLIRPSYVIGGQSMFICYSYKELKQYVSRIQKDTNDQCWPLLIDQYVPGLECEVDVISDGKDIVIPGIFEHLEKAGVHSGDSMTVFPPVSLSEEEKKTIIEIASQICKTVPIIGMMNIQFVIHKGIIYVLEVNPRSSRTVPIMSKVTGIPMIEWAVMSQLDIPLNTLSDELNLLTAPDYYTVKAPIFSASKLKGVDHVLGPEMKSTGEIIGLGWTRDEALKKVSSFLGKVQHIQDEPIQLFASISNRMKEESLPVIASFAKLGAVITATRGTSEFLAKHGISTVAVLNTKEELLQHWKDSPPHMVVNIPNQGREKEKVGFYIRELSVRYQVPYFTSLETVVAMTNWITGEQVEDSPNSLQYYENTLAQKKEGATVWKA
;
A
#
# COMPACT_ATOMS: atom_id res chain seq x y z
N MET A 1 -0.55 -41.51 0.50
CA MET A 1 0.17 -40.77 -0.57
C MET A 1 -0.88 -40.01 -1.34
N TRP A 2 -1.07 -38.74 -0.99
CA TRP A 2 -2.18 -37.90 -1.47
C TRP A 2 -1.73 -36.79 -2.42
N LYS A 3 -0.41 -36.57 -2.53
CA LYS A 3 0.14 -35.73 -3.58
C LYS A 3 -0.25 -36.28 -4.94
N ARG A 4 -0.90 -35.46 -5.76
CA ARG A 4 -1.28 -35.80 -7.13
C ARG A 4 -0.01 -35.88 -7.98
N GLU A 5 0.55 -37.09 -8.15
CA GLU A 5 1.77 -37.33 -8.95
C GLU A 5 1.66 -36.87 -10.40
N SER A 6 0.43 -36.63 -10.89
CA SER A 6 0.18 -36.08 -12.22
C SER A 6 0.53 -34.60 -12.36
N LEU A 7 0.56 -33.82 -11.27
CA LEU A 7 0.85 -32.39 -11.31
C LEU A 7 2.36 -32.16 -11.35
N LYS A 8 2.86 -31.57 -12.44
CA LYS A 8 4.26 -31.21 -12.64
C LYS A 8 4.45 -29.73 -12.80
N LYS A 9 3.49 -29.03 -13.42
CA LYS A 9 3.54 -27.58 -13.67
C LYS A 9 2.24 -26.91 -13.24
N VAL A 10 2.33 -25.85 -12.43
CA VAL A 10 1.17 -25.08 -11.94
C VAL A 10 1.31 -23.59 -12.28
N LEU A 11 0.25 -23.02 -12.82
CA LEU A 11 0.10 -21.58 -13.06
C LEU A 11 -0.51 -20.90 -11.83
N VAL A 12 0.17 -19.88 -11.29
CA VAL A 12 -0.33 -19.04 -10.19
C VAL A 12 -0.61 -17.65 -10.72
N ILE A 13 -1.81 -17.13 -10.45
CA ILE A 13 -2.21 -15.76 -10.82
C ILE A 13 -1.98 -14.84 -9.61
N GLY A 14 -1.14 -13.82 -9.78
CA GLY A 14 -0.92 -12.78 -8.78
C GLY A 14 -2.01 -11.71 -8.76
N SER A 15 -1.92 -10.79 -7.81
CA SER A 15 -2.90 -9.71 -7.61
C SER A 15 -2.73 -8.52 -8.56
N GLY A 16 -1.54 -8.35 -9.14
CA GLY A 16 -1.18 -7.15 -9.89
C GLY A 16 -0.75 -6.01 -8.97
N PRO A 17 -0.96 -4.75 -9.39
CA PRO A 17 -0.49 -3.58 -8.65
C PRO A 17 -1.20 -3.37 -7.32
N ILE A 18 -0.52 -2.70 -6.40
CA ILE A 18 -1.06 -2.28 -5.11
C ILE A 18 -2.13 -1.20 -5.29
N VAL A 19 -3.32 -1.45 -4.75
CA VAL A 19 -4.44 -0.50 -4.71
C VAL A 19 -5.12 -0.53 -3.34
N ILE A 20 -5.82 0.54 -2.96
CA ILE A 20 -6.60 0.56 -1.72
C ILE A 20 -7.63 -0.59 -1.75
N GLY A 21 -7.51 -1.50 -0.78
CA GLY A 21 -8.32 -2.71 -0.68
C GLY A 21 -7.63 -3.99 -1.15
N GLN A 22 -6.56 -3.90 -1.95
CA GLN A 22 -5.77 -5.03 -2.43
C GLN A 22 -4.29 -4.66 -2.48
N ALA A 23 -3.58 -4.94 -1.38
CA ALA A 23 -2.23 -4.45 -1.14
C ALA A 23 -1.19 -5.59 -1.04
N ALA A 24 -0.22 -5.47 -0.13
CA ALA A 24 0.94 -6.36 -0.08
C ALA A 24 0.62 -7.76 0.45
N GLU A 25 -0.56 -7.97 1.05
CA GLU A 25 -1.00 -9.25 1.59
C GLU A 25 -0.96 -10.38 0.54
N PHE A 26 -1.12 -10.04 -0.74
CA PHE A 26 -1.09 -10.97 -1.85
C PHE A 26 0.32 -11.25 -2.39
N ASP A 27 1.29 -10.35 -2.17
CA ASP A 27 2.71 -10.67 -2.39
C ASP A 27 3.18 -11.69 -1.34
N TYR A 28 2.83 -11.46 -0.07
CA TYR A 28 3.07 -12.42 1.00
C TYR A 28 2.41 -13.78 0.71
N ALA A 29 1.12 -13.79 0.40
CA ALA A 29 0.40 -15.03 0.11
C ALA A 29 0.93 -15.74 -1.16
N GLY A 30 1.19 -14.98 -2.23
CA GLY A 30 1.72 -15.50 -3.48
C GLY A 30 3.13 -16.09 -3.32
N THR A 31 4.00 -15.41 -2.56
CA THR A 31 5.34 -15.90 -2.22
C THR A 31 5.28 -17.21 -1.46
N GLN A 32 4.46 -17.28 -0.40
CA GLN A 32 4.28 -18.50 0.40
C GLN A 32 3.74 -19.66 -0.42
N ALA A 33 2.81 -19.42 -1.33
CA ALA A 33 2.26 -20.45 -2.20
C ALA A 33 3.27 -20.96 -3.22
N CYS A 34 4.02 -20.07 -3.89
CA CYS A 34 5.04 -20.47 -4.86
C CYS A 34 6.12 -21.33 -4.18
N LEU A 35 6.59 -20.91 -3.01
CA LEU A 35 7.54 -21.71 -2.21
C LEU A 35 6.97 -23.07 -1.81
N ALA A 36 5.70 -23.12 -1.36
CA ALA A 36 5.04 -24.37 -1.00
C ALA A 36 4.95 -25.36 -2.17
N LEU A 37 4.67 -24.87 -3.38
CA LEU A 37 4.63 -25.70 -4.59
C LEU A 37 6.03 -26.22 -4.98
N LYS A 38 7.06 -25.36 -4.90
CA LYS A 38 8.44 -25.74 -5.22
C LYS A 38 9.03 -26.75 -4.24
N GLU A 39 8.66 -26.68 -2.96
CA GLU A 39 9.02 -27.71 -1.97
C GLU A 39 8.49 -29.09 -2.35
N GLU A 40 7.36 -29.13 -3.04
CA GLU A 40 6.78 -30.34 -3.60
C GLU A 40 7.37 -30.66 -4.98
N GLY A 41 8.42 -29.99 -5.44
CA GLY A 41 9.04 -30.25 -6.75
C GLY A 41 8.11 -30.00 -7.94
N ILE A 42 7.12 -29.12 -7.78
CA ILE A 42 6.23 -28.65 -8.85
C ILE A 42 6.87 -27.42 -9.48
N GLU A 43 6.93 -27.38 -10.81
CA GLU A 43 7.35 -26.22 -11.59
C GLU A 43 6.27 -25.14 -11.52
N VAL A 44 6.66 -23.91 -11.17
CA VAL A 44 5.73 -22.80 -10.94
C VAL A 44 5.86 -21.77 -12.06
N VAL A 45 4.74 -21.53 -12.74
CA VAL A 45 4.54 -20.40 -13.64
C VAL A 45 3.76 -19.33 -12.90
N LEU A 46 4.33 -18.14 -12.73
CA LEU A 46 3.68 -17.03 -12.07
C LEU A 46 3.38 -15.91 -13.06
N VAL A 47 2.18 -15.33 -13.00
CA VAL A 47 1.82 -14.12 -13.75
C VAL A 47 1.48 -13.01 -12.77
N ASN A 48 2.29 -11.96 -12.75
CA ASN A 48 2.06 -10.74 -11.99
C ASN A 48 2.92 -9.63 -12.58
N ASN A 49 2.31 -8.51 -12.97
CA ASN A 49 3.01 -7.36 -13.56
C ASN A 49 3.45 -6.30 -12.54
N ASN A 50 3.29 -6.55 -11.24
CA ASN A 50 3.81 -5.70 -10.18
C ASN A 50 5.30 -6.04 -9.91
N PRO A 51 6.24 -5.16 -10.31
CA PRO A 51 7.68 -5.42 -10.21
C PRO A 51 8.21 -5.36 -8.78
N ALA A 52 7.47 -4.74 -7.85
CA ALA A 52 7.94 -4.50 -6.49
C ALA A 52 7.74 -5.70 -5.55
N THR A 53 7.25 -6.82 -6.07
CA THR A 53 6.86 -7.98 -5.28
C THR A 53 7.99 -9.00 -5.14
N ILE A 54 8.08 -9.68 -4.00
CA ILE A 54 9.01 -10.80 -3.80
C ILE A 54 8.57 -12.03 -4.61
N MET A 55 7.26 -12.26 -4.76
CA MET A 55 6.76 -13.42 -5.51
C MET A 55 7.27 -13.46 -6.95
N THR A 56 7.56 -12.30 -7.55
CA THR A 56 8.08 -12.18 -8.92
C THR A 56 9.61 -12.30 -9.02
N ASP A 57 10.30 -12.65 -7.94
CA ASP A 57 11.72 -13.00 -8.01
C ASP A 57 11.94 -14.37 -8.65
N LYS A 58 13.02 -14.48 -9.42
CA LYS A 58 13.40 -15.71 -10.13
C LYS A 58 13.69 -16.90 -9.23
N THR A 59 13.94 -16.68 -7.94
CA THR A 59 14.12 -17.76 -6.97
C THR A 59 12.78 -18.35 -6.51
N ILE A 60 11.71 -17.55 -6.57
CA ILE A 60 10.39 -17.90 -6.03
C ILE A 60 9.55 -18.70 -7.02
N ALA A 61 9.61 -18.38 -8.32
CA ALA A 61 8.94 -19.14 -9.39
C ALA A 61 9.90 -19.45 -10.53
N ASP A 62 9.64 -20.55 -11.27
CA ASP A 62 10.51 -21.02 -12.36
C ASP A 62 10.32 -20.17 -13.63
N HIS A 63 9.08 -19.74 -13.90
CA HIS A 63 8.74 -18.83 -14.99
C HIS A 63 7.91 -17.65 -14.47
N VAL A 64 8.45 -16.44 -14.51
CA VAL A 64 7.77 -15.22 -14.06
C VAL A 64 7.36 -14.38 -15.26
N TYR A 65 6.07 -14.13 -15.41
CA TYR A 65 5.50 -13.30 -16.47
C TYR A 65 5.08 -11.93 -15.93
N MET A 66 5.80 -10.89 -16.38
CA MET A 66 5.46 -9.48 -16.17
C MET A 66 4.50 -9.00 -17.27
N GLU A 67 3.43 -9.75 -17.47
CA GLU A 67 2.43 -9.54 -18.52
C GLU A 67 1.13 -8.96 -17.95
N PRO A 68 0.32 -8.27 -18.76
CA PRO A 68 -0.99 -7.78 -18.32
C PRO A 68 -1.84 -8.90 -17.69
N LEU A 69 -2.49 -8.58 -16.57
CA LEU A 69 -3.45 -9.48 -15.93
C LEU A 69 -4.81 -9.37 -16.62
N ASP A 70 -4.87 -9.89 -17.85
CA ASP A 70 -6.07 -10.00 -18.67
C ASP A 70 -6.19 -11.39 -19.31
N VAL A 71 -7.39 -11.70 -19.80
CA VAL A 71 -7.71 -13.01 -20.40
C VAL A 71 -6.83 -13.30 -21.62
N GLU A 72 -6.57 -12.30 -22.46
CA GLU A 72 -5.82 -12.49 -23.71
C GLU A 72 -4.36 -12.88 -23.42
N SER A 73 -3.74 -12.22 -22.44
CA SER A 73 -2.38 -12.49 -22.02
C SER A 73 -2.29 -13.85 -21.31
N LEU A 74 -3.22 -14.15 -20.42
CA LEU A 74 -3.28 -15.45 -19.75
C LEU A 74 -3.52 -16.61 -20.72
N GLU A 75 -4.40 -16.47 -21.73
CA GLU A 75 -4.59 -17.51 -22.75
C GLU A 75 -3.28 -17.78 -23.53
N ARG A 76 -2.58 -16.71 -23.92
CA ARG A 76 -1.29 -16.83 -24.63
C ARG A 76 -0.23 -17.52 -23.76
N ILE A 77 -0.18 -17.22 -22.46
CA ILE A 77 0.73 -17.87 -21.50
C ILE A 77 0.36 -19.34 -21.33
N ILE A 78 -0.91 -19.67 -21.09
CA ILE A 78 -1.40 -21.06 -20.96
C ILE A 78 -1.06 -21.86 -22.22
N LYS A 79 -1.26 -21.28 -23.40
CA LYS A 79 -0.90 -21.92 -24.67
C LYS A 79 0.60 -22.19 -24.79
N LYS A 80 1.46 -21.32 -24.27
CA LYS A 80 2.92 -21.46 -24.32
C LYS A 80 3.45 -22.45 -23.28
N GLU A 81 3.00 -22.32 -22.04
CA GLU A 81 3.53 -23.05 -20.89
C GLU A 81 2.88 -24.42 -20.67
N GLN A 82 1.64 -24.62 -21.17
CA GLN A 82 0.87 -25.86 -21.02
C GLN A 82 0.85 -26.38 -19.57
N PRO A 83 0.40 -25.57 -18.57
CA PRO A 83 0.37 -26.00 -17.18
C PRO A 83 -0.65 -27.12 -16.94
N ASP A 84 -0.36 -28.02 -16.00
CA ASP A 84 -1.29 -29.09 -15.62
C ASP A 84 -2.45 -28.55 -14.78
N GLY A 85 -2.19 -27.51 -13.97
CA GLY A 85 -3.21 -26.87 -13.16
C GLY A 85 -2.97 -25.38 -12.92
N MET A 86 -3.98 -24.70 -12.38
CA MET A 86 -3.98 -23.26 -12.13
C MET A 86 -4.54 -22.95 -10.74
N ILE A 87 -3.95 -21.99 -10.03
CA ILE A 87 -4.45 -21.44 -8.77
C ILE A 87 -4.72 -19.94 -8.94
N GLY A 88 -5.99 -19.54 -8.82
CA GLY A 88 -6.43 -18.14 -8.88
C GLY A 88 -6.83 -17.53 -7.52
N SER A 89 -7.01 -18.35 -6.49
CA SER A 89 -7.50 -17.92 -5.16
C SER A 89 -6.47 -17.18 -4.30
N LEU A 90 -5.26 -16.97 -4.82
CA LEU A 90 -4.16 -16.28 -4.13
C LEU A 90 -3.90 -14.86 -4.65
N GLY A 91 -4.51 -14.48 -5.77
CA GLY A 91 -4.32 -13.19 -6.43
C GLY A 91 -5.39 -12.15 -6.09
N GLY A 92 -6.02 -12.24 -4.91
CA GLY A 92 -7.10 -11.34 -4.51
C GLY A 92 -8.30 -11.39 -5.47
N GLN A 93 -8.96 -10.24 -5.67
CA GLN A 93 -10.12 -10.17 -6.56
C GLN A 93 -9.72 -10.31 -8.03
N THR A 94 -8.56 -9.76 -8.40
CA THR A 94 -8.01 -9.88 -9.76
C THR A 94 -7.89 -11.34 -10.19
N GLY A 95 -7.28 -12.17 -9.33
CA GLY A 95 -7.09 -13.60 -9.59
C GLY A 95 -8.40 -14.37 -9.72
N LEU A 96 -9.39 -14.07 -8.86
CA LEU A 96 -10.72 -14.70 -8.93
C LEU A 96 -11.47 -14.33 -10.21
N ASN A 97 -11.54 -13.04 -10.54
CA ASN A 97 -12.25 -12.56 -11.73
C ASN A 97 -11.67 -13.19 -13.01
N LEU A 98 -10.34 -13.19 -13.15
CA LEU A 98 -9.67 -13.80 -14.30
C LEU A 98 -9.90 -15.31 -14.38
N THR A 99 -9.94 -16.00 -13.23
CA THR A 99 -10.24 -17.44 -13.17
C THR A 99 -11.63 -17.74 -13.69
N VAL A 100 -12.64 -16.96 -13.26
CA VAL A 100 -14.02 -17.11 -13.72
C VAL A 100 -14.11 -16.81 -15.22
N GLU A 101 -13.53 -15.71 -15.69
CA GLU A 101 -13.56 -15.32 -17.10
C GLU A 101 -12.88 -16.36 -18.03
N LEU A 102 -11.74 -16.93 -17.61
CA LEU A 102 -11.05 -17.98 -18.36
C LEU A 102 -11.88 -19.26 -18.45
N PHE A 103 -12.56 -19.62 -17.36
CA PHE A 103 -13.44 -20.79 -17.30
C PHE A 103 -14.68 -20.60 -18.20
N GLU A 104 -15.36 -19.45 -18.09
CA GLU A 104 -16.57 -19.14 -18.89
C GLU A 104 -16.29 -19.10 -20.40
N LYS A 105 -15.08 -18.68 -20.79
CA LYS A 105 -14.63 -18.70 -22.19
C LYS A 105 -14.16 -20.08 -22.67
N GLY A 106 -14.18 -21.11 -21.81
CA GLY A 106 -13.75 -22.47 -22.14
C GLY A 106 -12.24 -22.61 -22.39
N ILE A 107 -11.43 -21.64 -21.94
CA ILE A 107 -9.98 -21.64 -22.19
C ILE A 107 -9.28 -22.74 -21.39
N LEU A 108 -9.67 -22.94 -20.13
CA LEU A 108 -9.11 -24.00 -19.29
C LEU A 108 -9.36 -25.40 -19.89
N GLU A 109 -10.58 -25.66 -20.39
CA GLU A 109 -10.93 -26.91 -21.06
C GLU A 109 -10.17 -27.07 -22.38
N LYS A 110 -10.09 -26.00 -23.19
CA LYS A 110 -9.38 -25.99 -24.49
C LYS A 110 -7.92 -26.42 -24.37
N TYR A 111 -7.24 -26.08 -23.28
CA TYR A 111 -5.83 -26.42 -23.04
C TYR A 111 -5.64 -27.49 -21.95
N ASN A 112 -6.70 -28.14 -21.49
CA ASN A 112 -6.67 -29.20 -20.47
C ASN A 112 -5.96 -28.77 -19.17
N VAL A 113 -6.25 -27.56 -18.68
CA VAL A 113 -5.73 -27.02 -17.42
C VAL A 113 -6.75 -27.23 -16.31
N GLU A 114 -6.36 -27.92 -15.24
CA GLU A 114 -7.21 -28.13 -14.08
C GLU A 114 -7.23 -26.91 -13.15
N LEU A 115 -8.40 -26.43 -12.73
CA LEU A 115 -8.47 -25.44 -11.65
C LEU A 115 -8.23 -26.12 -10.30
N LEU A 116 -7.22 -25.69 -9.56
CA LEU A 116 -6.79 -26.24 -8.29
C LEU A 116 -7.32 -25.41 -7.11
N GLY A 117 -7.69 -26.09 -6.02
CA GLY A 117 -8.29 -25.45 -4.84
C GLY A 117 -9.78 -25.17 -5.03
N THR A 118 -10.21 -23.94 -4.77
CA THR A 118 -11.62 -23.52 -4.83
C THR A 118 -12.18 -23.55 -6.26
N SER A 119 -13.31 -24.23 -6.46
CA SER A 119 -13.97 -24.33 -7.77
C SER A 119 -14.60 -23.02 -8.24
N VAL A 120 -14.81 -22.83 -9.56
CA VAL A 120 -15.54 -21.66 -10.10
C VAL A 120 -16.93 -21.52 -9.52
N LYS A 121 -17.65 -22.64 -9.33
CA LYS A 121 -18.97 -22.64 -8.71
C LYS A 121 -18.92 -22.12 -7.27
N SER A 122 -17.91 -22.54 -6.51
CA SER A 122 -17.67 -22.08 -5.14
C SER A 122 -17.35 -20.59 -5.09
N ILE A 123 -16.52 -20.10 -6.03
CA ILE A 123 -16.18 -18.68 -6.19
C ILE A 123 -17.44 -17.88 -6.49
N GLN A 124 -18.22 -18.27 -7.51
CA GLN A 124 -19.46 -17.59 -7.89
C GLN A 124 -20.48 -17.59 -6.75
N ASN A 125 -20.64 -18.70 -6.01
CA ASN A 125 -21.54 -18.76 -4.86
C ASN A 125 -21.10 -17.89 -3.67
N GLY A 126 -19.81 -17.55 -3.55
CA GLY A 126 -19.31 -16.65 -2.51
C GLY A 126 -19.33 -15.18 -2.91
N GLU A 127 -19.03 -14.88 -4.18
CA GLU A 127 -18.86 -13.51 -4.70
C GLU A 127 -20.15 -12.91 -5.28
N ASP A 128 -21.01 -13.72 -5.91
CA ASP A 128 -22.31 -13.25 -6.39
C ASP A 128 -23.29 -13.16 -5.20
N ARG A 129 -23.79 -11.95 -4.96
CA ARG A 129 -24.65 -11.67 -3.81
C ARG A 129 -25.96 -12.46 -3.81
N GLU A 130 -26.54 -12.72 -4.97
CA GLU A 130 -27.81 -13.46 -5.06
C GLU A 130 -27.58 -14.95 -4.87
N LEU A 131 -26.52 -15.51 -5.48
CA LEU A 131 -26.13 -16.91 -5.25
C LEU A 131 -25.74 -17.16 -3.79
N PHE A 132 -24.98 -16.25 -3.19
CA PHE A 132 -24.61 -16.29 -1.78
C PHE A 132 -25.86 -16.25 -0.89
N ARG A 133 -26.75 -15.28 -1.15
CA ARG A 133 -28.03 -15.14 -0.43
C ARG A 133 -28.84 -16.43 -0.50
N GLN A 134 -29.03 -16.98 -1.69
CA GLN A 134 -29.80 -18.20 -1.88
C GLN A 134 -29.14 -19.38 -1.15
N LEU A 135 -27.81 -19.50 -1.21
CA LEU A 135 -27.07 -20.53 -0.50
C LEU A 135 -27.29 -20.43 1.02
N MET A 136 -27.21 -19.23 1.60
CA MET A 136 -27.43 -19.00 3.03
C MET A 136 -28.87 -19.37 3.44
N ILE A 137 -29.86 -19.02 2.62
CA ILE A 137 -31.26 -19.43 2.82
C ILE A 137 -31.40 -20.95 2.78
N ASP A 138 -30.78 -21.62 1.81
CA ASP A 138 -30.85 -23.08 1.64
C ASP A 138 -30.25 -23.82 2.84
N ILE A 139 -29.13 -23.31 3.38
CA ILE A 139 -28.50 -23.88 4.58
C ILE A 139 -29.13 -23.35 5.88
N LYS A 140 -30.11 -22.44 5.82
CA LYS A 140 -30.76 -21.82 6.99
C LYS A 140 -29.80 -21.06 7.89
N GLU A 141 -28.87 -20.32 7.30
CA GLU A 141 -28.06 -19.34 8.02
C GLU A 141 -28.67 -17.94 7.89
N PRO A 142 -28.64 -17.12 8.94
CA PRO A 142 -29.21 -15.78 8.91
C PRO A 142 -28.32 -14.84 8.10
N ILE A 143 -28.97 -14.03 7.26
CA ILE A 143 -28.38 -12.93 6.49
C ILE A 143 -29.26 -11.71 6.65
N SER A 144 -28.71 -10.52 6.39
CA SER A 144 -29.53 -9.31 6.42
C SER A 144 -30.59 -9.35 5.31
N GLU A 145 -31.83 -9.05 5.68
CA GLU A 145 -32.93 -8.97 4.73
C GLU A 145 -32.71 -7.81 3.78
N SER A 146 -32.56 -8.11 2.49
CA SER A 146 -32.31 -7.10 1.45
C SER A 146 -33.05 -7.38 0.14
N LYS A 147 -33.31 -6.33 -0.64
CA LYS A 147 -33.98 -6.39 -1.94
C LYS A 147 -33.49 -5.26 -2.86
N ILE A 148 -33.22 -5.59 -4.13
CA ILE A 148 -32.97 -4.60 -5.16
C ILE A 148 -34.30 -3.98 -5.59
N VAL A 149 -34.39 -2.67 -5.55
CA VAL A 149 -35.58 -1.91 -5.94
C VAL A 149 -35.25 -0.94 -7.06
N GLN A 150 -36.18 -0.79 -8.00
CA GLN A 150 -36.06 0.10 -9.16
C GLN A 150 -37.09 1.23 -9.13
N THR A 151 -38.10 1.11 -8.26
CA THR A 151 -39.19 2.07 -8.11
C THR A 151 -39.40 2.41 -6.63
N LEU A 152 -40.06 3.55 -6.37
CA LEU A 152 -40.42 3.94 -5.00
C LEU A 152 -41.41 2.94 -4.39
N ASP A 153 -42.37 2.47 -5.19
CA ASP A 153 -43.41 1.52 -4.74
C ASP A 153 -42.81 0.17 -4.32
N ASP A 154 -41.84 -0.36 -5.09
CA ASP A 154 -41.12 -1.59 -4.71
C ASP A 154 -40.35 -1.42 -3.39
N GLY A 155 -39.77 -0.25 -3.17
CA GLY A 155 -39.08 0.12 -1.94
C GLY A 155 -40.00 0.18 -0.74
N LEU A 156 -41.15 0.83 -0.87
CA LEU A 156 -42.16 0.91 0.19
C LEU A 156 -42.74 -0.46 0.54
N ALA A 157 -43.07 -1.27 -0.46
CA ALA A 157 -43.59 -2.62 -0.24
C ALA A 157 -42.60 -3.49 0.54
N PHE A 158 -41.31 -3.41 0.21
CA PHE A 158 -40.28 -4.13 0.97
C PHE A 158 -40.07 -3.57 2.38
N LEU A 159 -40.17 -2.24 2.54
CA LEU A 159 -40.05 -1.60 3.86
C LEU A 159 -41.17 -2.03 4.82
N GLU A 160 -42.39 -2.24 4.33
CA GLU A 160 -43.50 -2.79 5.12
C GLU A 160 -43.20 -4.20 5.67
N GLU A 161 -42.37 -4.97 4.96
CA GLU A 161 -41.95 -6.31 5.38
C GLU A 161 -40.86 -6.26 6.47
N ILE A 162 -39.82 -5.45 6.27
CA ILE A 162 -38.60 -5.49 7.10
C ILE A 162 -38.53 -4.43 8.22
N GLY A 163 -39.25 -3.32 8.07
CA GLY A 163 -39.26 -2.18 9.00
C GLY A 163 -37.91 -1.46 9.18
N PHE A 164 -37.91 -0.37 9.95
CA PHE A 164 -36.73 0.46 10.21
C PHE A 164 -35.79 -0.07 11.31
N PRO A 165 -34.52 0.40 11.36
CA PRO A 165 -33.84 1.18 10.32
C PRO A 165 -33.40 0.33 9.13
N VAL A 166 -33.28 0.96 7.96
CA VAL A 166 -32.80 0.32 6.72
C VAL A 166 -31.66 1.13 6.13
N ILE A 167 -30.78 0.47 5.39
CA ILE A 167 -29.74 1.12 4.58
C ILE A 167 -30.12 1.03 3.10
N LEU A 168 -29.95 2.15 2.40
CA LEU A 168 -30.13 2.26 0.96
C LEU A 168 -28.77 2.40 0.30
N ARG A 169 -28.46 1.54 -0.67
CA ARG A 169 -27.19 1.53 -1.41
C ARG A 169 -27.48 1.60 -2.91
N PRO A 170 -27.37 2.79 -3.53
CA PRO A 170 -27.52 2.93 -4.97
C PRO A 170 -26.46 2.13 -5.72
N ALA A 171 -26.86 1.51 -6.82
CA ALA A 171 -25.94 0.77 -7.66
C ALA A 171 -25.02 1.73 -8.42
N TYR A 172 -23.74 1.36 -8.57
CA TYR A 172 -22.74 2.09 -9.37
C TYR A 172 -22.54 3.58 -8.98
N THR A 173 -22.71 3.93 -7.70
CA THR A 173 -22.35 5.26 -7.17
C THR A 173 -21.05 5.19 -6.35
N LEU A 174 -20.25 6.27 -6.39
CA LEU A 174 -18.98 6.34 -5.65
C LEU A 174 -19.21 6.78 -4.20
N GLY A 175 -18.52 6.15 -3.25
CA GLY A 175 -18.47 6.58 -1.84
C GLY A 175 -19.85 6.69 -1.19
N GLY A 176 -20.76 5.76 -1.51
CA GLY A 176 -22.13 5.74 -0.98
C GLY A 176 -23.00 6.92 -1.42
N ALA A 177 -22.61 7.66 -2.48
CA ALA A 177 -23.39 8.80 -2.96
C ALA A 177 -24.82 8.41 -3.32
N GLY A 178 -25.80 9.11 -2.74
CA GLY A 178 -27.22 8.81 -2.88
C GLY A 178 -27.75 7.71 -1.98
N GLY A 179 -26.88 7.05 -1.22
CA GLY A 179 -27.24 6.07 -0.21
C GLY A 179 -27.25 6.67 1.19
N GLY A 180 -27.67 5.88 2.16
CA GLY A 180 -27.74 6.30 3.55
C GLY A 180 -28.63 5.42 4.39
N PHE A 181 -28.70 5.72 5.68
CA PHE A 181 -29.61 5.08 6.60
C PHE A 181 -30.91 5.86 6.66
N ALA A 182 -32.02 5.15 6.59
CA ALA A 182 -33.34 5.69 6.88
C ALA A 182 -33.84 5.11 8.20
N TYR A 183 -34.26 5.98 9.11
CA TYR A 183 -34.89 5.64 10.39
C TYR A 183 -36.40 5.94 10.36
N SER A 184 -36.87 6.62 9.32
CA SER A 184 -38.28 6.96 9.09
C SER A 184 -38.65 6.88 7.61
N GLU A 185 -39.94 6.80 7.32
CA GLU A 185 -40.48 6.73 5.96
C GLU A 185 -40.14 7.98 5.12
N GLU A 186 -40.14 9.15 5.75
CA GLU A 186 -39.78 10.41 5.09
C GLU A 186 -38.31 10.42 4.64
N GLU A 187 -37.41 9.97 5.53
CA GLU A 187 -35.99 9.79 5.20
C GLU A 187 -35.81 8.75 4.10
N PHE A 188 -36.53 7.63 4.20
CA PHE A 188 -36.48 6.54 3.23
C PHE A 188 -36.87 7.00 1.83
N LEU A 189 -38.00 7.68 1.67
CA LEU A 189 -38.47 8.17 0.37
C LEU A 189 -37.52 9.20 -0.23
N THR A 190 -36.98 10.09 0.61
CA THR A 190 -36.01 11.09 0.18
C THR A 190 -34.72 10.42 -0.32
N LEU A 191 -34.17 9.49 0.45
CA LEU A 191 -32.97 8.75 0.10
C LEU A 191 -33.19 7.86 -1.12
N LEU A 192 -34.31 7.14 -1.21
CA LEU A 192 -34.58 6.23 -2.32
C LEU A 192 -34.73 6.99 -3.63
N LYS A 193 -35.47 8.11 -3.64
CA LYS A 193 -35.62 8.97 -4.82
C LYS A 193 -34.27 9.53 -5.27
N HIS A 194 -33.47 10.01 -4.32
CA HIS A 194 -32.16 10.55 -4.60
C HIS A 194 -31.21 9.46 -5.12
N GLY A 195 -31.23 8.29 -4.49
CA GLY A 195 -30.43 7.11 -4.84
C GLY A 195 -30.72 6.58 -6.24
N LEU A 196 -31.99 6.41 -6.59
CA LEU A 196 -32.40 5.98 -7.94
C LEU A 196 -31.94 6.98 -9.01
N THR A 197 -32.02 8.29 -8.73
CA THR A 197 -31.58 9.36 -9.65
C THR A 197 -30.07 9.38 -9.86
N LEU A 198 -29.31 9.04 -8.81
CA LEU A 198 -27.85 9.02 -8.83
C LEU A 198 -27.29 7.73 -9.42
N SER A 199 -27.97 6.61 -9.26
CA SER A 199 -27.57 5.32 -9.82
C SER A 199 -27.56 5.36 -11.36
N PRO A 200 -26.42 5.08 -12.01
CA PRO A 200 -26.32 4.97 -13.47
C PRO A 200 -27.31 3.99 -14.11
N ILE A 201 -27.66 2.92 -13.39
CA ILE A 201 -28.59 1.88 -13.85
C ILE A 201 -29.98 1.95 -13.19
N ASN A 202 -30.28 3.05 -12.48
CA ASN A 202 -31.55 3.26 -11.77
C ASN A 202 -31.94 2.09 -10.81
N GLN A 203 -31.01 1.64 -9.98
CA GLN A 203 -31.22 0.58 -8.98
C GLN A 203 -30.70 1.01 -7.61
N VAL A 204 -31.40 0.62 -6.55
CA VAL A 204 -30.97 0.78 -5.15
C VAL A 204 -31.19 -0.54 -4.42
N LEU A 205 -30.17 -1.02 -3.70
CA LEU A 205 -30.33 -2.12 -2.75
C LEU A 205 -30.86 -1.53 -1.43
N VAL A 206 -32.02 -1.99 -0.98
CA VAL A 206 -32.57 -1.69 0.35
C VAL A 206 -32.29 -2.90 1.23
N GLU A 207 -31.75 -2.68 2.42
CA GLU A 207 -31.31 -3.73 3.33
C GLU A 207 -31.62 -3.37 4.79
N LYS A 208 -31.97 -4.36 5.61
CA LYS A 208 -32.16 -4.16 7.04
C LYS A 208 -30.84 -3.69 7.67
N SER A 209 -30.90 -2.60 8.43
CA SER A 209 -29.69 -2.07 9.04
C SER A 209 -29.27 -2.93 10.24
N ILE A 210 -28.06 -3.47 10.12
CA ILE A 210 -27.29 -4.11 11.20
C ILE A 210 -26.20 -3.18 11.76
N LYS A 211 -26.28 -1.88 11.44
CA LYS A 211 -25.35 -0.86 11.95
C LYS A 211 -25.31 -0.88 13.49
N GLY A 212 -24.12 -0.75 14.06
CA GLY A 212 -23.91 -0.74 15.51
C GLY A 212 -23.85 -2.14 16.13
N TRP A 213 -24.04 -3.21 15.36
CA TRP A 213 -23.79 -4.57 15.82
C TRP A 213 -22.27 -4.82 15.91
N LYS A 214 -21.87 -5.82 16.70
CA LYS A 214 -20.47 -6.23 16.76
C LYS A 214 -20.08 -6.87 15.44
N GLU A 215 -18.94 -6.51 14.89
CA GLU A 215 -18.42 -7.14 13.67
C GLU A 215 -17.31 -8.12 14.02
N VAL A 216 -17.49 -9.39 13.63
CA VAL A 216 -16.62 -10.52 14.00
C VAL A 216 -16.24 -11.28 12.74
N GLU A 217 -14.96 -11.62 12.60
CA GLU A 217 -14.43 -12.34 11.45
C GLU A 217 -13.84 -13.68 11.88
N TYR A 218 -14.00 -14.70 11.04
CA TYR A 218 -13.38 -16.02 11.22
C TYR A 218 -12.57 -16.38 9.98
N GLU A 219 -11.30 -16.70 10.18
CA GLU A 219 -10.44 -17.34 9.18
C GLU A 219 -10.58 -18.85 9.31
N VAL A 220 -11.05 -19.47 8.23
CA VAL A 220 -11.41 -20.88 8.19
C VAL A 220 -10.57 -21.57 7.13
N MET A 221 -10.05 -22.75 7.47
CA MET A 221 -9.36 -23.63 6.53
C MET A 221 -10.17 -24.91 6.34
N ARG A 222 -10.26 -25.39 5.09
CA ARG A 222 -10.86 -26.68 4.75
C ARG A 222 -10.02 -27.42 3.71
N ASP A 223 -9.82 -28.72 3.90
CA ASP A 223 -9.22 -29.61 2.90
C ASP A 223 -10.27 -30.41 2.11
N ALA A 224 -9.80 -31.19 1.12
CA ALA A 224 -10.64 -32.06 0.32
C ALA A 224 -11.23 -33.26 1.11
N ASN A 225 -10.73 -33.54 2.32
CA ASN A 225 -11.25 -34.57 3.23
C ASN A 225 -12.38 -34.07 4.14
N ASP A 226 -12.79 -32.80 3.97
CA ASP A 226 -13.76 -32.12 4.83
C ASP A 226 -13.27 -31.88 6.26
N THR A 227 -11.95 -31.97 6.49
CA THR A 227 -11.34 -31.44 7.72
C THR A 227 -11.44 -29.93 7.67
N CYS A 228 -12.11 -29.34 8.66
CA CYS A 228 -12.29 -27.90 8.76
C CYS A 228 -11.80 -27.39 10.12
N VAL A 229 -11.02 -26.31 10.13
CA VAL A 229 -10.49 -25.67 11.35
C VAL A 229 -10.68 -24.16 11.31
N ILE A 230 -10.94 -23.56 12.47
CA ILE A 230 -10.84 -22.10 12.66
C ILE A 230 -9.38 -21.77 12.98
N VAL A 231 -8.72 -21.05 12.06
CA VAL A 231 -7.33 -20.62 12.27
C VAL A 231 -7.27 -19.40 13.19
N CYS A 232 -8.17 -18.45 13.02
CA CYS A 232 -8.21 -17.23 13.80
C CYS A 232 -9.63 -16.69 13.87
N ASN A 233 -9.96 -16.03 14.97
CA ASN A 233 -11.15 -15.21 15.10
C ASN A 233 -10.75 -13.78 15.48
N MET A 234 -11.39 -12.80 14.87
CA MET A 234 -11.09 -11.39 15.03
C MET A 234 -12.34 -10.63 15.43
N GLU A 235 -12.20 -9.65 16.32
CA GLU A 235 -13.28 -8.77 16.74
C GLU A 235 -12.93 -7.33 16.39
N ASN A 236 -13.84 -6.66 15.70
CA ASN A 236 -13.68 -5.26 15.36
C ASN A 236 -14.09 -4.39 16.56
N MET A 237 -13.25 -3.43 16.92
CA MET A 237 -13.57 -2.42 17.94
C MET A 237 -14.60 -1.43 17.39
N ASP A 238 -14.45 -1.02 16.12
CA ASP A 238 -15.47 -0.26 15.42
C ASP A 238 -16.63 -1.21 15.03
N PRO A 239 -17.88 -0.88 15.39
CA PRO A 239 -19.02 -1.74 15.08
C PRO A 239 -19.41 -1.66 13.60
N VAL A 240 -20.30 -2.58 13.19
CA VAL A 240 -20.78 -2.67 11.80
C VAL A 240 -21.23 -1.31 11.29
N GLY A 241 -20.65 -0.92 10.15
CA GLY A 241 -20.80 0.40 9.56
C GLY A 241 -19.47 1.00 9.13
N VAL A 242 -18.37 0.57 9.76
CA VAL A 242 -17.00 0.81 9.32
C VAL A 242 -16.47 -0.50 8.71
N HIS A 243 -15.90 -0.43 7.52
CA HIS A 243 -15.32 -1.60 6.86
C HIS A 243 -14.17 -2.18 7.70
N THR A 244 -14.08 -3.51 7.84
CA THR A 244 -13.04 -4.20 8.64
C THR A 244 -11.60 -3.72 8.36
N GLY A 245 -11.27 -3.52 7.07
CA GLY A 245 -10.01 -2.91 6.62
C GLY A 245 -9.74 -1.48 7.15
N ASP A 246 -10.76 -0.69 7.47
CA ASP A 246 -10.68 0.65 8.08
C ASP A 246 -10.96 0.65 9.60
N SER A 247 -11.29 -0.50 10.18
CA SER A 247 -11.57 -0.67 11.61
C SER A 247 -10.29 -0.94 12.40
N ILE A 248 -10.32 -0.60 13.69
CA ILE A 248 -9.41 -1.20 14.68
C ILE A 248 -9.88 -2.63 14.94
N VAL A 249 -8.98 -3.61 14.82
CA VAL A 249 -9.31 -5.05 14.93
C VAL A 249 -8.42 -5.71 15.96
N VAL A 250 -8.98 -6.64 16.75
CA VAL A 250 -8.24 -7.44 17.72
C VAL A 250 -8.36 -8.93 17.46
N ALA A 251 -7.30 -9.67 17.77
CA ALA A 251 -7.30 -11.14 17.79
C ALA A 251 -6.71 -11.65 19.12
N PRO A 252 -7.32 -12.66 19.76
CA PRO A 252 -8.62 -13.26 19.43
C PRO A 252 -9.80 -12.32 19.75
N SER A 253 -11.05 -12.73 19.51
CA SER A 253 -12.22 -11.99 20.02
C SER A 253 -12.19 -11.89 21.55
N GLN A 254 -12.63 -10.76 22.10
CA GLN A 254 -12.52 -10.42 23.52
C GLN A 254 -13.87 -10.48 24.26
N THR A 255 -14.98 -10.20 23.57
CA THR A 255 -16.28 -9.96 24.23
C THR A 255 -17.33 -11.03 23.94
N LEU A 256 -16.96 -12.09 23.21
CA LEU A 256 -17.84 -13.23 22.96
C LEU A 256 -17.85 -14.18 24.16
N SER A 257 -19.04 -14.60 24.58
CA SER A 257 -19.17 -15.80 25.41
C SER A 257 -18.79 -17.05 24.61
N ASP A 258 -18.38 -18.13 25.29
CA ASP A 258 -18.11 -19.41 24.61
C ASP A 258 -19.32 -19.89 23.78
N VAL A 259 -20.55 -19.67 24.26
CA VAL A 259 -21.77 -20.00 23.50
C VAL A 259 -21.84 -19.22 22.19
N GLN A 260 -21.56 -17.92 22.21
CA GLN A 260 -21.54 -17.09 20.99
C GLN A 260 -20.38 -17.49 20.08
N TYR A 261 -19.19 -17.77 20.63
CA TYR A 261 -18.05 -18.24 19.87
C TYR A 261 -18.36 -19.57 19.16
N GLN A 262 -18.87 -20.58 19.87
CA GLN A 262 -19.21 -21.88 19.29
C GLN A 262 -20.35 -21.78 18.27
N MET A 263 -21.30 -20.86 18.47
CA MET A 263 -22.37 -20.58 17.51
C MET A 263 -21.79 -20.04 16.20
N LEU A 264 -20.97 -18.99 16.25
CA LEU A 264 -20.35 -18.41 15.06
C LEU A 264 -19.38 -19.39 14.40
N ARG A 265 -18.55 -20.09 15.18
CA ARG A 265 -17.68 -21.18 14.70
C ARG A 265 -18.49 -22.25 13.96
N THR A 266 -19.59 -22.73 14.53
CA THR A 266 -20.44 -23.75 13.88
C THR A 266 -21.02 -23.24 12.57
N SER A 267 -21.47 -21.97 12.54
CA SER A 267 -21.95 -21.31 11.32
C SER A 267 -20.82 -21.23 10.27
N SER A 268 -19.63 -20.76 10.63
CA SER A 268 -18.46 -20.69 9.76
C SER A 268 -18.13 -22.04 9.11
N LEU A 269 -18.10 -23.11 9.91
CA LEU A 269 -17.82 -24.47 9.44
C LEU A 269 -18.92 -25.03 8.55
N LYS A 270 -20.16 -24.57 8.70
CA LYS A 270 -21.29 -24.96 7.86
C LYS A 270 -21.28 -24.21 6.53
N VAL A 271 -20.97 -22.93 6.56
CA VAL A 271 -20.87 -22.05 5.39
C VAL A 271 -19.74 -22.49 4.46
N ILE A 272 -18.52 -22.71 4.98
CA ILE A 272 -17.38 -23.15 4.14
C ILE A 272 -17.64 -24.50 3.47
N ARG A 273 -18.34 -25.42 4.16
CA ARG A 273 -18.75 -26.72 3.60
C ARG A 273 -19.80 -26.56 2.50
N ALA A 274 -20.76 -25.67 2.71
CA ALA A 274 -21.80 -25.41 1.72
C ALA A 274 -21.25 -24.76 0.44
N LEU A 275 -20.25 -23.90 0.59
CA LEU A 275 -19.49 -23.32 -0.53
C LEU A 275 -18.54 -24.33 -1.18
N ASP A 276 -18.19 -25.42 -0.50
CA ASP A 276 -17.23 -26.43 -0.94
C ASP A 276 -15.85 -25.83 -1.26
N VAL A 277 -15.38 -24.92 -0.40
CA VAL A 277 -14.05 -24.33 -0.52
C VAL A 277 -12.98 -25.35 -0.15
N VAL A 278 -11.86 -25.37 -0.90
CA VAL A 278 -10.65 -26.12 -0.58
C VAL A 278 -9.50 -25.11 -0.47
N GLY A 279 -8.98 -24.93 0.74
CA GLY A 279 -8.05 -23.87 1.10
C GLY A 279 -8.58 -22.99 2.22
N GLY A 280 -8.23 -21.70 2.18
CA GLY A 280 -8.62 -20.70 3.18
C GLY A 280 -9.79 -19.83 2.74
N CYS A 281 -10.58 -19.38 3.72
CA CYS A 281 -11.75 -18.53 3.53
C CYS A 281 -11.94 -17.61 4.74
N ASN A 282 -12.30 -16.35 4.50
CA ASN A 282 -12.72 -15.41 5.54
C ASN A 282 -14.25 -15.32 5.57
N ILE A 283 -14.85 -15.35 6.76
CA ILE A 283 -16.31 -15.24 6.98
C ILE A 283 -16.58 -14.13 7.98
N GLN A 284 -17.46 -13.19 7.64
CA GLN A 284 -17.79 -12.03 8.45
C GLN A 284 -19.20 -12.12 9.02
N PHE A 285 -19.34 -11.76 10.30
CA PHE A 285 -20.59 -11.79 11.04
C PHE A 285 -20.87 -10.43 11.69
N ALA A 286 -22.15 -10.07 11.70
CA ALA A 286 -22.69 -9.09 12.63
C ALA A 286 -23.35 -9.84 13.80
N LEU A 287 -22.96 -9.56 15.03
CA LEU A 287 -23.59 -10.10 16.24
C LEU A 287 -24.27 -8.99 17.03
N ASN A 288 -25.56 -9.19 17.34
CA ASN A 288 -26.33 -8.25 18.14
C ASN A 288 -25.72 -8.13 19.54
N PRO A 289 -25.38 -6.92 20.03
CA PRO A 289 -24.75 -6.75 21.33
C PRO A 289 -25.67 -7.08 22.52
N LEU A 290 -26.99 -7.18 22.30
CA LEU A 290 -28.00 -7.40 23.34
C LEU A 290 -28.65 -8.80 23.29
N SER A 291 -28.33 -9.62 22.29
CA SER A 291 -28.91 -10.95 22.10
C SER A 291 -27.91 -11.92 21.47
N ASN A 292 -28.36 -13.13 21.10
CA ASN A 292 -27.57 -14.08 20.31
C ASN A 292 -27.98 -14.07 18.82
N GLU A 293 -28.74 -13.08 18.39
CA GLU A 293 -29.03 -12.89 16.97
C GLU A 293 -27.76 -12.48 16.24
N TYR A 294 -27.47 -13.15 15.13
CA TYR A 294 -26.36 -12.82 14.26
C TYR A 294 -26.84 -12.82 12.81
N CYS A 295 -26.07 -12.15 11.95
CA CYS A 295 -26.21 -12.20 10.50
C CYS A 295 -24.85 -12.46 9.89
N ILE A 296 -24.79 -13.27 8.84
CA ILE A 296 -23.61 -13.35 7.99
C ILE A 296 -23.62 -12.13 7.07
N ILE A 297 -22.49 -11.41 7.03
CA ILE A 297 -22.32 -10.20 6.21
C ILE A 297 -21.83 -10.61 4.82
N GLU A 298 -20.68 -11.28 4.75
CA GLU A 298 -20.06 -11.74 3.51
C GLU A 298 -19.11 -12.91 3.76
N VAL A 299 -18.71 -13.55 2.66
CA VAL A 299 -17.71 -14.62 2.65
C VAL A 299 -16.73 -14.36 1.52
N ASN A 300 -15.44 -14.45 1.81
CA ASN A 300 -14.38 -14.30 0.83
C ASN A 300 -13.73 -15.68 0.61
N PRO A 301 -14.04 -16.42 -0.47
CA PRO A 301 -13.59 -17.79 -0.72
C PRO A 301 -12.14 -17.86 -1.25
N ARG A 302 -11.26 -17.06 -0.66
CA ARG A 302 -9.85 -16.86 -1.01
C ARG A 302 -9.07 -16.40 0.21
N VAL A 303 -7.73 -16.34 0.08
CA VAL A 303 -6.91 -15.57 1.03
C VAL A 303 -7.26 -14.08 0.95
N SER A 304 -7.06 -13.38 2.06
CA SER A 304 -7.42 -11.98 2.24
C SER A 304 -6.39 -11.23 3.08
N ARG A 305 -6.58 -9.93 3.27
CA ARG A 305 -5.84 -9.14 4.26
C ARG A 305 -6.02 -9.72 5.67
N SER A 306 -7.26 -10.07 6.03
CA SER A 306 -7.57 -10.71 7.31
C SER A 306 -6.85 -12.06 7.45
N SER A 307 -6.65 -12.81 6.36
CA SER A 307 -5.86 -14.05 6.37
C SER A 307 -4.36 -13.79 6.57
N ALA A 308 -3.80 -12.72 6.00
CA ALA A 308 -2.42 -12.32 6.26
C ALA A 308 -2.24 -11.88 7.72
N LEU A 309 -3.13 -11.01 8.22
CA LEU A 309 -3.19 -10.60 9.63
C LEU A 309 -3.29 -11.81 10.57
N ALA A 310 -4.22 -12.75 10.30
CA ALA A 310 -4.37 -13.97 11.07
C ALA A 310 -3.12 -14.87 11.03
N SER A 311 -2.45 -14.95 9.88
CA SER A 311 -1.21 -15.72 9.77
C SER A 311 -0.12 -15.14 10.66
N LYS A 312 0.01 -13.81 10.70
CA LYS A 312 0.99 -13.13 11.58
C LYS A 312 0.57 -13.16 13.05
N ALA A 313 -0.73 -13.07 13.34
CA ALA A 313 -1.26 -13.12 14.70
C ALA A 313 -1.06 -14.50 15.35
N THR A 314 -1.25 -15.57 14.58
CA THR A 314 -1.26 -16.95 15.09
C THR A 314 0.03 -17.71 14.84
N GLY A 315 0.87 -17.25 13.91
CA GLY A 315 2.00 -18.01 13.36
C GLY A 315 1.59 -19.07 12.32
N TYR A 316 0.30 -19.33 12.12
CA TYR A 316 -0.21 -20.34 11.18
C TYR A 316 -0.16 -19.83 9.73
N PRO A 317 0.66 -20.40 8.82
CA PRO A 317 0.83 -19.83 7.47
C PRO A 317 -0.29 -20.26 6.51
N ILE A 318 -1.41 -19.53 6.56
CA ILE A 318 -2.65 -19.87 5.83
C ILE A 318 -2.39 -20.08 4.33
N ALA A 319 -1.71 -19.15 3.65
CA ALA A 319 -1.50 -19.22 2.20
C ALA A 319 -0.65 -20.44 1.77
N ARG A 320 0.40 -20.76 2.55
CA ARG A 320 1.25 -21.92 2.34
C ARG A 320 0.46 -23.22 2.43
N ILE A 321 -0.37 -23.33 3.46
CA ILE A 321 -1.20 -24.52 3.72
C ILE A 321 -2.32 -24.61 2.69
N ALA A 322 -2.94 -23.50 2.31
CA ALA A 322 -3.95 -23.44 1.25
C ALA A 322 -3.39 -23.92 -0.10
N ALA A 323 -2.15 -23.55 -0.46
CA ALA A 323 -1.48 -24.04 -1.65
C ALA A 323 -1.26 -25.57 -1.62
N LYS A 324 -0.86 -26.12 -0.46
CA LYS A 324 -0.73 -27.59 -0.29
C LYS A 324 -2.08 -28.30 -0.37
N CYS A 325 -3.14 -27.74 0.22
CA CYS A 325 -4.50 -28.27 0.07
C CYS A 325 -4.97 -28.25 -1.39
N ALA A 326 -4.66 -27.19 -2.14
CA ALA A 326 -5.05 -27.05 -3.55
C ALA A 326 -4.46 -28.16 -4.45
N ILE A 327 -3.29 -28.70 -4.10
CA ILE A 327 -2.66 -29.83 -4.82
C ILE A 327 -3.02 -31.21 -4.23
N GLY A 328 -3.93 -31.27 -3.25
CA GLY A 328 -4.54 -32.50 -2.73
C GLY A 328 -4.05 -32.98 -1.36
N TYR A 329 -3.18 -32.24 -0.66
CA TYR A 329 -2.81 -32.60 0.71
C TYR A 329 -3.98 -32.38 1.67
N PRO A 330 -4.28 -33.35 2.55
CA PRO A 330 -5.17 -33.10 3.68
C PRO A 330 -4.39 -32.43 4.83
N LEU A 331 -5.11 -31.70 5.69
CA LEU A 331 -4.52 -30.90 6.77
C LEU A 331 -3.75 -31.76 7.79
N ASP A 332 -4.16 -33.01 7.97
CA ASP A 332 -3.55 -33.98 8.88
C ASP A 332 -2.25 -34.62 8.33
N GLU A 333 -1.88 -34.33 7.07
CA GLU A 333 -0.58 -34.70 6.50
C GLU A 333 0.40 -33.52 6.40
N ILE A 334 -0.08 -32.28 6.57
CA ILE A 334 0.77 -31.09 6.49
C ILE A 334 1.36 -30.81 7.87
N LEU A 335 2.69 -30.85 8.00
CA LEU A 335 3.37 -30.46 9.24
C LEU A 335 3.21 -28.97 9.50
N ASN A 336 2.96 -28.63 10.77
CA ASN A 336 2.96 -27.26 11.24
C ASN A 336 4.40 -26.72 11.27
N PRO A 337 4.73 -25.69 10.47
CA PRO A 337 6.10 -25.19 10.37
C PRO A 337 6.58 -24.43 11.62
N ILE A 338 5.68 -24.01 12.53
CA ILE A 338 6.06 -23.29 13.76
C ILE A 338 6.58 -24.24 14.84
N THR A 339 5.94 -25.39 15.01
CA THR A 339 6.31 -26.40 16.02
C THR A 339 7.24 -27.46 15.44
N GLY A 340 7.14 -27.74 14.13
CA GLY A 340 7.92 -28.74 13.41
C GLY A 340 7.56 -30.20 13.73
N ASN A 341 6.71 -30.44 14.73
CA ASN A 341 6.34 -31.78 15.22
C ASN A 341 4.84 -32.01 15.39
N THR A 342 4.00 -30.99 15.15
CA THR A 342 2.54 -31.12 15.06
C THR A 342 2.05 -30.96 13.62
N TYR A 343 0.77 -31.22 13.36
CA TYR A 343 0.15 -31.08 12.04
C TYR A 343 -0.68 -29.79 11.94
N ALA A 344 -1.01 -29.38 10.71
CA ALA A 344 -1.83 -28.21 10.42
C ALA A 344 -3.31 -28.40 10.80
N SER A 345 -3.76 -29.62 11.05
CA SER A 345 -5.14 -29.94 11.45
C SER A 345 -5.45 -29.61 12.93
N PHE A 346 -5.32 -28.35 13.33
CA PHE A 346 -5.67 -27.86 14.67
C PHE A 346 -6.13 -26.39 14.63
N GLU A 347 -6.73 -25.92 15.72
CA GLU A 347 -7.12 -24.52 15.89
C GLU A 347 -6.10 -23.82 16.81
N PRO A 348 -5.40 -22.76 16.35
CA PRO A 348 -4.44 -22.02 17.16
C PRO A 348 -5.01 -21.45 18.45
N ALA A 349 -4.18 -21.40 19.48
CA ALA A 349 -4.46 -20.74 20.76
C ALA A 349 -3.42 -19.64 21.01
N LEU A 350 -3.89 -18.46 21.43
CA LEU A 350 -3.06 -17.27 21.66
C LEU A 350 -3.09 -16.92 23.15
N ASP A 351 -1.92 -16.72 23.77
CA ASP A 351 -1.78 -16.26 25.17
C ASP A 351 -1.41 -14.76 25.27
N TYR A 352 -1.69 -14.05 24.18
CA TYR A 352 -1.51 -12.62 23.94
C TYR A 352 -2.69 -12.03 23.16
N VAL A 353 -2.70 -10.70 23.04
CA VAL A 353 -3.65 -9.93 22.25
C VAL A 353 -2.91 -9.25 21.11
N VAL A 354 -3.45 -9.40 19.91
CA VAL A 354 -3.02 -8.68 18.72
C VAL A 354 -3.97 -7.53 18.48
N VAL A 355 -3.43 -6.36 18.14
CA VAL A 355 -4.20 -5.17 17.75
C VAL A 355 -3.70 -4.70 16.39
N LYS A 356 -4.62 -4.57 15.43
CA LYS A 356 -4.40 -3.97 14.12
C LYS A 356 -5.00 -2.57 14.09
N LEU A 357 -4.22 -1.60 13.59
CA LEU A 357 -4.70 -0.25 13.27
C LEU A 357 -4.51 0.04 11.78
N PRO A 358 -5.51 0.64 11.11
CA PRO A 358 -5.38 1.09 9.72
C PRO A 358 -4.49 2.34 9.61
N ARG A 359 -3.73 2.45 8.51
CA ARG A 359 -2.97 3.65 8.14
C ARG A 359 -3.66 4.37 6.98
N PHE A 360 -4.19 5.57 7.27
CA PHE A 360 -4.90 6.40 6.29
C PHE A 360 -4.01 7.47 5.66
N PRO A 361 -4.24 7.89 4.40
CA PRO A 361 -3.42 8.89 3.71
C PRO A 361 -3.87 10.35 3.97
N PHE A 362 -4.60 10.64 5.06
CA PHE A 362 -5.20 11.95 5.29
C PHE A 362 -4.21 13.04 5.74
N ASP A 363 -3.03 12.64 6.20
CA ASP A 363 -1.86 13.51 6.37
C ASP A 363 -1.35 14.08 5.04
N LYS A 364 -1.59 13.35 3.94
CA LYS A 364 -1.23 13.76 2.58
C LYS A 364 -2.38 14.45 1.84
N PHE A 365 -3.61 13.95 2.04
CA PHE A 365 -4.80 14.46 1.35
C PHE A 365 -5.76 15.14 2.32
N THR A 366 -5.42 16.37 2.71
CA THR A 366 -6.22 17.14 3.69
C THR A 366 -7.61 17.49 3.16
N GLU A 367 -7.81 17.52 1.84
CA GLU A 367 -9.11 17.71 1.21
C GLU A 367 -10.00 16.46 1.14
N ALA A 368 -9.46 15.28 1.46
CA ALA A 368 -10.19 14.03 1.36
C ALA A 368 -11.34 13.96 2.36
N ASP A 369 -12.38 13.22 2.00
CA ASP A 369 -13.44 12.87 2.93
C ASP A 369 -12.93 11.84 3.96
N ARG A 370 -12.82 12.28 5.22
CA ARG A 370 -12.30 11.49 6.35
C ARG A 370 -13.33 10.59 7.02
N THR A 371 -14.60 10.65 6.59
CA THR A 371 -15.64 9.79 7.17
C THR A 371 -15.38 8.34 6.81
N LEU A 372 -15.47 7.44 7.79
CA LEU A 372 -15.33 6.00 7.58
C LEU A 372 -16.70 5.36 7.39
N GLY A 373 -16.75 4.39 6.50
CA GLY A 373 -17.97 3.69 6.11
C GLY A 373 -17.64 2.29 5.61
N THR A 374 -18.53 1.69 4.83
CA THR A 374 -18.34 0.34 4.26
C THR A 374 -17.38 0.29 3.07
N GLN A 375 -16.80 1.42 2.65
CA GLN A 375 -15.79 1.46 1.59
C GLN A 375 -14.44 1.81 2.22
N MET A 376 -13.48 0.89 2.10
CA MET A 376 -12.14 1.06 2.64
C MET A 376 -11.40 2.27 2.02
N LYS A 377 -10.70 3.02 2.88
CA LYS A 377 -9.87 4.20 2.55
C LYS A 377 -8.44 4.08 3.06
N ALA A 378 -8.15 3.15 3.98
CA ALA A 378 -6.79 2.90 4.45
C ALA A 378 -5.88 2.42 3.32
N THR A 379 -4.63 2.87 3.33
CA THR A 379 -3.61 2.49 2.33
C THR A 379 -2.72 1.35 2.80
N GLY A 380 -2.74 1.05 4.10
CA GLY A 380 -1.98 -0.02 4.74
C GLY A 380 -2.43 -0.16 6.18
N GLU A 381 -1.67 -0.92 6.97
CA GLU A 381 -1.99 -1.21 8.37
C GLU A 381 -0.74 -1.50 9.20
N VAL A 382 -0.90 -1.39 10.51
CA VAL A 382 0.08 -1.82 11.51
C VAL A 382 -0.54 -2.92 12.37
N MET A 383 0.29 -3.83 12.83
CA MET A 383 -0.08 -4.82 13.84
C MET A 383 0.84 -4.67 15.05
N ALA A 384 0.31 -4.92 16.24
CA ALA A 384 1.10 -5.01 17.46
C ALA A 384 0.62 -6.16 18.34
N ILE A 385 1.57 -6.76 19.06
CA ILE A 385 1.32 -7.90 19.95
C ILE A 385 1.74 -7.52 21.38
N ASP A 386 0.89 -7.76 22.37
CA ASP A 386 1.22 -7.65 23.79
C ASP A 386 0.33 -8.63 24.59
N ARG A 387 0.65 -8.90 25.87
CA ARG A 387 -0.20 -9.72 26.74
C ARG A 387 -1.46 -9.01 27.22
N THR A 388 -1.61 -7.74 26.88
CA THR A 388 -2.76 -6.90 27.23
C THR A 388 -3.21 -6.07 26.03
N PHE A 389 -4.51 -5.82 25.91
CA PHE A 389 -5.04 -4.90 24.91
C PHE A 389 -4.45 -3.50 25.05
N GLU A 390 -4.34 -2.99 26.29
CA GLU A 390 -3.77 -1.67 26.56
C GLU A 390 -2.33 -1.54 26.02
N GLY A 391 -1.50 -2.57 26.25
CA GLY A 391 -0.12 -2.60 25.76
C GLY A 391 -0.03 -2.72 24.24
N ALA A 392 -0.84 -3.59 23.64
CA ALA A 392 -0.87 -3.79 22.19
C ALA A 392 -1.37 -2.53 21.47
N LEU A 393 -2.40 -1.84 22.00
CA LEU A 393 -2.89 -0.58 21.45
C LEU A 393 -1.83 0.53 21.53
N ASN A 394 -1.14 0.69 22.66
CA ASN A 394 -0.05 1.67 22.77
C ASN A 394 1.11 1.41 21.81
N LYS A 395 1.44 0.13 21.56
CA LYS A 395 2.42 -0.26 20.53
C LYS A 395 1.93 0.08 19.13
N ALA A 396 0.67 -0.24 18.82
CA ALA A 396 0.10 0.04 17.50
C ALA A 396 -0.01 1.55 17.22
N LEU A 397 -0.37 2.38 18.21
CA LEU A 397 -0.45 3.84 18.05
C LEU A 397 0.89 4.45 17.64
N ARG A 398 1.98 4.07 18.32
CA ARG A 398 3.34 4.54 17.97
C ARG A 398 3.92 3.89 16.72
N SER A 399 3.23 2.91 16.15
CA SER A 399 3.60 2.25 14.90
C SER A 399 3.02 2.95 13.66
N LEU A 400 2.06 3.87 13.82
CA LEU A 400 1.34 4.49 12.70
C LEU A 400 2.19 5.41 11.81
N GLU A 401 3.43 5.72 12.20
CA GLU A 401 4.30 6.65 11.46
C GLU A 401 3.67 8.04 11.27
N MET A 402 2.98 8.51 12.32
CA MET A 402 2.29 9.81 12.39
C MET A 402 2.85 10.73 13.49
N LYS A 403 4.00 10.36 14.09
CA LYS A 403 4.61 11.05 15.26
C LYS A 403 3.67 11.12 16.47
N VAL A 404 2.86 10.09 16.66
CA VAL A 404 1.92 9.94 17.78
C VAL A 404 2.39 8.79 18.66
N PHE A 405 2.59 9.03 19.94
CA PHE A 405 3.18 8.05 20.88
C PHE A 405 2.22 7.58 21.98
N SER A 406 0.96 8.04 21.95
CA SER A 406 -0.08 7.74 22.93
C SER A 406 -1.47 8.05 22.37
N LEU A 407 -2.50 8.00 23.21
CA LEU A 407 -3.86 8.41 22.89
C LEU A 407 -4.06 9.94 22.77
N LYS A 408 -2.98 10.73 22.87
CA LYS A 408 -3.03 12.19 22.69
C LYS A 408 -2.82 12.58 21.23
N TRP A 409 -3.77 13.32 20.67
CA TRP A 409 -3.66 13.92 19.34
C TRP A 409 -3.41 15.43 19.41
N PRO A 410 -2.52 16.01 18.57
CA PRO A 410 -2.25 17.45 18.58
C PRO A 410 -3.52 18.32 18.43
N ASN A 411 -3.67 19.30 19.32
CA ASN A 411 -4.79 20.26 19.36
C ASN A 411 -6.19 19.64 19.57
N MET A 412 -6.30 18.37 19.96
CA MET A 412 -7.60 17.75 20.27
C MET A 412 -8.25 18.39 21.50
N ASP A 413 -7.43 18.79 22.48
CA ASP A 413 -7.80 19.52 23.69
C ASP A 413 -8.44 20.90 23.42
N LYS A 414 -8.10 21.52 22.28
CA LYS A 414 -8.63 22.83 21.88
C LYS A 414 -9.98 22.75 21.17
N LYS A 415 -10.45 21.56 20.78
CA LYS A 415 -11.74 21.40 20.10
C LYS A 415 -12.90 21.71 21.05
N SER A 416 -13.92 22.36 20.54
CA SER A 416 -15.18 22.56 21.25
C SER A 416 -15.88 21.23 21.53
N SER A 417 -16.78 21.19 22.52
CA SER A 417 -17.54 19.97 22.81
C SER A 417 -18.37 19.49 21.61
N THR A 418 -18.90 20.41 20.81
CA THR A 418 -19.66 20.07 19.58
C THR A 418 -18.77 19.41 18.54
N GLU A 419 -17.58 19.96 18.26
CA GLU A 419 -16.63 19.33 17.33
C GLU A 419 -16.15 17.96 17.82
N LEU A 420 -15.99 17.79 19.14
CA LEU A 420 -15.63 16.50 19.73
C LEU A 420 -16.76 15.49 19.58
N ASP A 421 -18.01 15.88 19.83
CA ASP A 421 -19.18 15.02 19.67
C ASP A 421 -19.36 14.57 18.21
N ASP A 422 -19.12 15.46 17.24
CA ASP A 422 -19.15 15.10 15.81
C ASP A 422 -18.10 14.02 15.47
N LEU A 423 -16.89 14.13 16.03
CA LEU A 423 -15.83 13.14 15.85
C LEU A 423 -16.14 11.78 16.50
N LEU A 424 -16.98 11.75 17.53
CA LEU A 424 -17.41 10.51 18.20
C LEU A 424 -18.55 9.84 17.44
N LEU A 425 -19.54 10.63 17.00
CA LEU A 425 -20.74 10.19 16.30
C LEU A 425 -20.46 9.68 14.88
N ILE A 426 -19.59 10.38 14.14
CA ILE A 426 -19.27 10.05 12.75
C ILE A 426 -17.91 9.35 12.74
N PRO A 427 -17.84 8.03 12.45
CA PRO A 427 -16.56 7.33 12.39
C PRO A 427 -15.57 8.03 11.46
N ASN A 428 -14.34 8.21 11.93
CA ASN A 428 -13.24 8.91 11.25
C ASN A 428 -11.89 8.40 11.81
N ASP A 429 -10.80 8.74 11.13
CA ASP A 429 -9.45 8.33 11.51
C ASP A 429 -8.95 8.90 12.86
N LEU A 430 -9.59 9.94 13.39
CA LEU A 430 -9.23 10.54 14.68
C LEU A 430 -10.10 10.07 15.86
N ARG A 431 -11.06 9.17 15.62
CA ARG A 431 -12.09 8.80 16.60
C ARG A 431 -11.51 8.25 17.90
N ILE A 432 -10.48 7.42 17.84
CA ILE A 432 -9.84 6.85 19.05
C ILE A 432 -9.23 7.93 19.95
N PHE A 433 -8.65 8.98 19.35
CA PHE A 433 -8.10 10.12 20.08
C PHE A 433 -9.21 11.01 20.65
N ALA A 434 -10.31 11.17 19.93
CA ALA A 434 -11.49 11.87 20.42
C ALA A 434 -12.14 11.14 21.62
N ILE A 435 -12.18 9.80 21.60
CA ILE A 435 -12.63 8.97 22.74
C ILE A 435 -11.76 9.23 23.96
N ALA A 436 -10.44 9.22 23.81
CA ALA A 436 -9.52 9.48 24.91
C ALA A 436 -9.69 10.90 25.49
N GLU A 437 -9.78 11.92 24.63
CA GLU A 437 -10.04 13.29 25.05
C GLU A 437 -11.39 13.43 25.77
N ALA A 438 -12.42 12.72 25.31
CA ALA A 438 -13.73 12.75 25.96
C ALA A 438 -13.68 12.15 27.38
N PHE A 439 -12.90 11.09 27.60
CA PHE A 439 -12.65 10.56 28.95
C PHE A 439 -11.91 11.57 29.82
N SER A 440 -10.87 12.23 29.30
CA SER A 440 -10.14 13.31 30.02
C SER A 440 -11.06 14.48 30.40
N ARG A 441 -12.16 14.70 29.65
CA ARG A 441 -13.22 15.69 29.96
C ARG A 441 -14.32 15.17 30.88
N GLY A 442 -14.18 13.94 31.39
CA GLY A 442 -15.12 13.33 32.32
C GLY A 442 -16.36 12.68 31.69
N LYS A 443 -16.38 12.44 30.38
CA LYS A 443 -17.45 11.62 29.79
C LYS A 443 -17.37 10.19 30.32
N THR A 444 -18.54 9.61 30.59
CA THR A 444 -18.65 8.23 31.05
C THR A 444 -18.61 7.23 29.90
N VAL A 445 -18.26 5.98 30.21
CA VAL A 445 -18.29 4.88 29.22
C VAL A 445 -19.68 4.75 28.59
N SER A 446 -20.76 4.89 29.36
CA SER A 446 -22.13 4.79 28.85
C SER A 446 -22.48 5.89 27.84
N GLU A 447 -22.04 7.12 28.08
CA GLU A 447 -22.23 8.22 27.13
C GLU A 447 -21.47 7.98 25.83
N LEU A 448 -20.22 7.50 25.91
CA LEU A 448 -19.42 7.18 24.74
C LEU A 448 -19.95 5.97 23.98
N GLN A 449 -20.47 4.95 24.68
CA GLN A 449 -21.11 3.81 24.04
C GLN A 449 -22.35 4.24 23.25
N LEU A 450 -23.15 5.17 23.77
CA LEU A 450 -24.31 5.70 23.04
C LEU A 450 -23.91 6.46 21.77
N LEU A 451 -22.81 7.22 21.83
CA LEU A 451 -22.33 8.00 20.68
C LEU A 451 -21.61 7.13 19.65
N THR A 452 -20.88 6.11 20.11
CA THR A 452 -19.94 5.39 19.26
C THR A 452 -20.39 4.00 18.86
N GLU A 453 -21.31 3.41 19.62
CA GLU A 453 -21.75 2.01 19.52
C GLU A 453 -20.62 0.99 19.79
N ILE A 454 -19.43 1.45 20.21
CA ILE A 454 -18.29 0.59 20.56
C ILE A 454 -18.60 -0.18 21.86
N ASP A 455 -18.18 -1.44 21.92
CA ASP A 455 -18.42 -2.28 23.10
C ASP A 455 -17.82 -1.68 24.37
N TYR A 456 -18.55 -1.85 25.48
CA TYR A 456 -18.17 -1.39 26.81
C TYR A 456 -16.74 -1.80 27.18
N TRP A 457 -16.33 -3.02 26.83
CA TRP A 457 -15.02 -3.56 27.17
C TRP A 457 -13.89 -2.70 26.59
N PHE A 458 -13.95 -2.36 25.29
CA PHE A 458 -12.92 -1.54 24.64
C PHE A 458 -12.88 -0.12 25.22
N LEU A 459 -14.05 0.50 25.40
CA LEU A 459 -14.13 1.83 25.99
C LEU A 459 -13.58 1.86 27.43
N LYS A 460 -13.89 0.83 28.23
CA LYS A 460 -13.37 0.70 29.59
C LYS A 460 -11.86 0.54 29.62
N LYS A 461 -11.29 -0.13 28.62
CA LYS A 461 -9.84 -0.30 28.47
C LYS A 461 -9.15 1.03 28.11
N VAL A 462 -9.72 1.79 27.18
CA VAL A 462 -9.23 3.13 26.83
C VAL A 462 -9.32 4.07 28.02
N GLU A 463 -10.43 4.06 28.77
CA GLU A 463 -10.58 4.85 30.01
C GLU A 463 -9.45 4.56 31.02
N ARG A 464 -9.08 3.28 31.21
CA ARG A 464 -7.99 2.89 32.10
C ARG A 464 -6.62 3.40 31.64
N MET A 465 -6.39 3.45 30.33
CA MET A 465 -5.17 4.03 29.78
C MET A 465 -5.10 5.53 30.08
N VAL A 466 -6.20 6.27 29.86
CA VAL A 466 -6.30 7.69 30.20
C VAL A 466 -6.08 7.92 31.69
N GLN A 467 -6.72 7.14 32.56
CA GLN A 467 -6.52 7.22 34.03
C GLN A 467 -5.08 6.93 34.45
N CYS A 468 -4.38 6.03 33.75
CA CYS A 468 -2.97 5.78 34.00
C CYS A 468 -2.10 6.99 33.65
N GLU A 469 -2.37 7.65 32.52
CA GLU A 469 -1.68 8.88 32.13
C GLU A 469 -1.99 10.05 33.07
N GLU A 470 -3.25 10.21 33.50
CA GLU A 470 -3.64 11.20 34.50
C GLU A 470 -2.91 10.98 35.83
N LYS A 471 -2.81 9.72 36.27
CA LYS A 471 -2.05 9.35 37.47
C LYS A 471 -0.57 9.69 37.32
N LEU A 472 0.05 9.40 36.18
CA LEU A 472 1.44 9.77 35.90
C LEU A 472 1.64 11.29 36.00
N ALA A 473 0.72 12.07 35.43
CA ALA A 473 0.76 13.52 35.43
C ALA A 473 0.65 14.18 36.83
N THR A 474 0.31 13.41 37.89
CA THR A 474 0.29 13.91 39.27
C THR A 474 1.65 13.93 39.96
N TYR A 475 2.69 13.37 39.33
CA TYR A 475 4.05 13.32 39.85
C TYR A 475 4.98 14.25 39.06
N ASP A 476 6.04 14.71 39.73
CA ASP A 476 7.12 15.48 39.10
C ASP A 476 8.37 14.60 38.89
N TRP A 477 9.19 14.90 37.89
CA TRP A 477 10.48 14.26 37.72
C TRP A 477 11.55 14.89 38.66
N PRO A 478 12.42 14.11 39.33
CA PRO A 478 12.55 12.64 39.32
C PRO A 478 11.78 11.93 40.46
N GLU A 479 10.89 12.63 41.16
CA GLU A 479 10.18 12.17 42.36
C GLU A 479 8.97 11.27 42.05
N ILE A 480 9.15 10.28 41.18
CA ILE A 480 8.12 9.30 40.81
C ILE A 480 8.38 7.93 41.46
N PRO A 481 7.39 7.33 42.14
CA PRO A 481 7.54 5.99 42.69
C PRO A 481 7.74 4.92 41.61
N GLU A 482 8.67 3.99 41.85
CA GLU A 482 9.00 2.89 40.94
C GLU A 482 7.79 2.06 40.53
N ASN A 483 6.86 1.81 41.46
CA ASN A 483 5.64 1.05 41.19
C ASN A 483 4.70 1.74 40.19
N VAL A 484 4.69 3.08 40.16
CA VAL A 484 3.90 3.85 39.18
C VAL A 484 4.53 3.73 37.80
N LEU A 485 5.86 3.82 37.69
CA LEU A 485 6.58 3.57 36.44
C LEU A 485 6.35 2.14 35.92
N ARG A 486 6.43 1.13 36.80
CA ARG A 486 6.13 -0.27 36.43
C ARG A 486 4.69 -0.45 35.95
N GLU A 487 3.72 0.21 36.59
CA GLU A 487 2.33 0.19 36.17
C GLU A 487 2.15 0.81 34.78
N ALA A 488 2.75 1.96 34.53
CA ALA A 488 2.74 2.61 33.22
C ALA A 488 3.35 1.74 32.13
N LYS A 489 4.54 1.15 32.37
CA LYS A 489 5.16 0.26 31.40
C LYS A 489 4.39 -1.06 31.22
N ARG A 490 3.63 -1.54 32.21
CA ARG A 490 2.68 -2.66 32.01
C ARG A 490 1.54 -2.35 31.04
N PHE A 491 1.18 -1.08 30.88
CA PHE A 491 0.30 -0.62 29.80
C PHE A 491 1.08 -0.23 28.53
N ASN A 492 2.38 -0.50 28.50
CA ASN A 492 3.28 -0.17 27.40
C ASN A 492 3.26 1.33 27.03
N VAL A 493 3.02 2.21 28.02
CA VAL A 493 3.11 3.66 27.83
C VAL A 493 4.54 3.98 27.37
N SER A 494 4.64 4.71 26.26
CA SER A 494 5.92 5.03 25.63
C SER A 494 6.80 5.90 26.53
N ASP A 495 8.11 5.75 26.38
CA ASP A 495 9.07 6.59 27.12
C ASP A 495 8.91 8.07 26.76
N GLU A 496 8.54 8.38 25.51
CA GLU A 496 8.20 9.72 25.05
C GLU A 496 6.98 10.28 25.80
N ARG A 497 5.92 9.49 25.95
CA ARG A 497 4.72 9.95 26.67
C ARG A 497 4.98 10.14 28.16
N ILE A 498 5.73 9.23 28.79
CA ILE A 498 6.13 9.39 30.20
C ILE A 498 6.98 10.66 30.37
N ALA A 499 7.91 10.90 29.44
CA ALA A 499 8.75 12.08 29.47
C ALA A 499 7.94 13.38 29.33
N GLU A 500 6.98 13.41 28.40
CA GLU A 500 6.07 14.54 28.21
C GLU A 500 5.26 14.85 29.47
N LEU A 501 4.67 13.82 30.10
CA LEU A 501 3.83 13.98 31.29
C LEU A 501 4.60 14.43 32.53
N LEU A 502 5.87 14.05 32.65
CA LEU A 502 6.72 14.34 33.81
C LEU A 502 7.69 15.52 33.59
N GLY A 503 7.65 16.17 32.42
CA GLY A 503 8.52 17.29 32.08
C GLY A 503 10.02 16.92 32.00
N THR A 504 10.34 15.74 31.46
CA THR A 504 11.71 15.24 31.31
C THR A 504 12.01 14.78 29.87
N THR A 505 13.08 14.04 29.65
CA THR A 505 13.42 13.45 28.33
C THR A 505 13.22 11.93 28.34
N SER A 506 12.87 11.35 27.19
CA SER A 506 12.74 9.90 27.03
C SER A 506 14.02 9.15 27.38
N LYS A 507 15.19 9.75 27.08
CA LYS A 507 16.51 9.24 27.51
C LYS A 507 16.66 9.15 29.02
N SER A 508 16.21 10.17 29.77
CA SER A 508 16.20 10.15 31.24
C SER A 508 15.26 9.07 31.80
N VAL A 509 14.09 8.89 31.18
CA VAL A 509 13.14 7.82 31.52
C VAL A 509 13.80 6.46 31.33
N ARG A 510 14.32 6.16 30.12
CA ARG A 510 15.05 4.92 29.81
C ARG A 510 16.15 4.60 30.80
N LYS A 511 16.98 5.59 31.12
CA LYS A 511 18.08 5.43 32.09
C LYS A 511 17.57 5.03 33.47
N THR A 512 16.50 5.66 33.93
CA THR A 512 15.89 5.37 35.23
C THR A 512 15.22 4.00 35.26
N LEU A 513 14.53 3.61 34.19
CA LEU A 513 13.99 2.25 34.04
C LEU A 513 15.10 1.21 34.12
N LYS A 514 16.21 1.40 33.39
CA LYS A 514 17.39 0.52 33.46
C LYS A 514 17.99 0.46 34.87
N GLN A 515 18.09 1.58 35.59
CA GLN A 515 18.60 1.62 36.98
C GLN A 515 17.73 0.83 37.96
N HIS A 516 16.42 0.85 37.77
CA HIS A 516 15.47 0.08 38.59
C HIS A 516 15.28 -1.37 38.11
N GLY A 517 16.04 -1.83 37.10
CA GLY A 517 15.85 -3.16 36.50
C GLY A 517 14.45 -3.34 35.91
N ILE A 518 13.83 -2.27 35.43
CA ILE A 518 12.56 -2.30 34.70
C ILE A 518 12.93 -2.38 33.22
N GLN A 519 12.74 -3.56 32.62
CA GLN A 519 13.04 -3.82 31.21
C GLN A 519 11.90 -4.62 30.58
N PRO A 520 11.66 -4.49 29.27
CA PRO A 520 10.75 -5.37 28.58
C PRO A 520 11.33 -6.79 28.55
N VAL A 521 10.44 -7.76 28.49
CA VAL A 521 10.77 -9.16 28.23
C VAL A 521 10.26 -9.52 26.84
N TYR A 522 10.86 -10.54 26.22
CA TYR A 522 10.43 -11.02 24.91
C TYR A 522 9.77 -12.39 25.03
N LYS A 523 8.70 -12.56 24.26
CA LYS A 523 7.84 -13.74 24.20
C LYS A 523 7.80 -14.29 22.78
N LEU A 524 7.51 -15.58 22.66
CA LEU A 524 7.39 -16.28 21.38
C LEU A 524 5.95 -16.27 20.87
N VAL A 525 5.80 -16.20 19.55
CA VAL A 525 4.56 -16.59 18.87
C VAL A 525 4.67 -18.07 18.51
N ASP A 526 3.88 -18.91 19.17
CA ASP A 526 4.03 -20.37 19.15
C ASP A 526 2.82 -21.14 18.61
N THR A 527 1.75 -20.43 18.24
CA THR A 527 0.46 -20.97 17.77
C THR A 527 -0.34 -21.83 18.76
N CYS A 528 0.19 -22.12 19.95
CA CYS A 528 -0.35 -23.12 20.88
C CYS A 528 -0.36 -22.70 22.36
N ALA A 529 -0.07 -21.43 22.67
CA ALA A 529 -0.14 -20.87 24.02
C ALA A 529 0.72 -21.64 25.05
N GLY A 530 1.93 -22.03 24.64
CA GLY A 530 2.90 -22.75 25.46
C GLY A 530 2.65 -24.26 25.64
N GLU A 531 1.73 -24.86 24.87
CA GLU A 531 1.51 -26.32 24.92
C GLU A 531 2.69 -27.11 24.31
N PHE A 532 3.31 -26.58 23.25
CA PHE A 532 4.44 -27.19 22.54
C PHE A 532 5.59 -26.19 22.38
N ASP A 533 6.82 -26.70 22.32
CA ASP A 533 7.99 -25.87 22.03
C ASP A 533 7.93 -25.36 20.57
N ALA A 534 7.96 -24.03 20.40
CA ALA A 534 8.15 -23.41 19.09
C ALA A 534 9.64 -23.43 18.71
N ILE A 535 9.94 -23.86 17.49
CA ILE A 535 11.30 -23.79 16.93
C ILE A 535 11.56 -22.47 16.20
N THR A 536 10.50 -21.75 15.87
CA THR A 536 10.54 -20.56 15.03
C THR A 536 10.86 -19.29 15.85
N PRO A 537 11.88 -18.51 15.45
CA PRO A 537 12.35 -17.34 16.21
C PRO A 537 11.50 -16.09 15.91
N TYR A 538 10.22 -16.15 16.26
CA TYR A 538 9.23 -15.09 16.04
C TYR A 538 8.80 -14.48 17.39
N TYR A 539 9.17 -13.21 17.62
CA TYR A 539 9.15 -12.60 18.95
C TYR A 539 8.35 -11.29 19.01
N TYR A 540 7.84 -11.00 20.21
CA TYR A 540 7.29 -9.68 20.57
C TYR A 540 7.68 -9.30 22.01
N SER A 541 7.77 -8.00 22.27
CA SER A 541 8.06 -7.42 23.58
C SER A 541 6.79 -7.27 24.41
N THR A 542 6.93 -7.46 25.72
CA THR A 542 5.90 -7.14 26.71
C THR A 542 6.54 -6.81 28.06
N TRP A 543 5.77 -6.19 28.95
CA TRP A 543 6.21 -5.87 30.32
C TRP A 543 5.60 -6.82 31.37
N HIS A 544 5.17 -8.00 30.90
CA HIS A 544 4.48 -9.01 31.69
C HIS A 544 5.19 -10.36 31.63
N GLY A 545 5.38 -10.99 32.80
CA GLY A 545 5.98 -12.32 32.89
C GLY A 545 7.51 -12.32 32.85
N HIS A 546 8.08 -13.39 32.32
CA HIS A 546 9.53 -13.61 32.21
C HIS A 546 9.96 -13.66 30.74
N ASP A 547 11.25 -13.49 30.47
CA ASP A 547 11.81 -13.53 29.12
C ASP A 547 11.99 -14.98 28.64
N GLU A 548 11.51 -15.27 27.44
CA GLU A 548 11.60 -16.60 26.79
C GLU A 548 12.73 -16.67 25.77
N VAL A 549 13.29 -15.53 25.39
CA VAL A 549 14.24 -15.45 24.29
C VAL A 549 15.65 -15.65 24.81
N THR A 550 16.27 -16.75 24.41
CA THR A 550 17.70 -16.96 24.62
C THR A 550 18.48 -16.40 23.43
N THR A 551 19.60 -15.74 23.72
CA THR A 551 20.49 -15.17 22.70
C THR A 551 21.84 -15.87 22.81
N ASN A 552 22.30 -16.43 21.69
CA ASN A 552 23.69 -16.85 21.57
C ASN A 552 24.51 -15.68 21.01
N HIS A 553 25.77 -15.56 21.44
CA HIS A 553 26.71 -14.53 21.02
C HIS A 553 27.92 -15.11 20.26
N ASP A 554 27.88 -16.38 19.86
CA ASP A 554 28.94 -17.04 19.10
C ASP A 554 29.08 -16.50 17.67
N ARG A 555 27.99 -15.96 17.10
CA ARG A 555 27.95 -15.39 15.74
C ARG A 555 27.65 -13.90 15.81
N LYS A 556 28.23 -13.17 14.87
CA LYS A 556 27.93 -11.75 14.67
C LYS A 556 26.51 -11.58 14.12
N LYS A 557 25.82 -10.56 14.60
CA LYS A 557 24.42 -10.27 14.25
C LYS A 557 24.29 -8.91 13.61
N ILE A 558 23.50 -8.83 12.56
CA ILE A 558 23.16 -7.56 11.91
C ILE A 558 21.66 -7.37 12.00
N LEU A 559 21.25 -6.19 12.47
CA LEU A 559 19.85 -5.77 12.52
C LEU A 559 19.47 -5.09 11.21
N VAL A 560 18.40 -5.55 10.57
CA VAL A 560 17.75 -4.90 9.44
C VAL A 560 16.47 -4.24 9.94
N LEU A 561 16.38 -2.91 9.81
CA LEU A 561 15.13 -2.18 10.09
C LEU A 561 14.21 -2.27 8.87
N GLY A 562 12.99 -2.76 9.08
CA GLY A 562 11.97 -2.84 8.05
C GLY A 562 11.32 -1.50 7.71
N SER A 563 10.26 -1.56 6.91
CA SER A 563 9.60 -0.36 6.36
C SER A 563 8.45 0.19 7.19
N GLY A 564 7.94 -0.52 8.20
CA GLY A 564 6.70 -0.15 8.88
C GLY A 564 5.47 -0.22 7.96
N PRO A 565 4.36 0.46 8.30
CA PRO A 565 3.12 0.39 7.53
C PRO A 565 3.27 0.97 6.12
N ILE A 566 2.59 0.34 5.17
CA ILE A 566 2.47 0.86 3.81
C ILE A 566 1.68 2.18 3.80
N ARG A 567 2.19 3.16 3.08
CA ARG A 567 1.55 4.45 2.79
C ARG A 567 2.02 4.99 1.45
N ILE A 568 1.31 5.97 0.90
CA ILE A 568 1.68 6.58 -0.38
C ILE A 568 3.06 7.22 -0.29
N GLY A 569 4.00 6.72 -1.10
CA GLY A 569 5.41 7.12 -1.12
C GLY A 569 6.35 6.16 -0.37
N GLN A 570 5.81 5.25 0.44
CA GLN A 570 6.51 4.22 1.20
C GLN A 570 5.72 2.90 1.12
N GLY A 571 5.89 2.19 0.00
CA GLY A 571 5.16 0.97 -0.32
C GLY A 571 5.99 -0.31 -0.15
N VAL A 572 5.54 -1.35 -0.85
CA VAL A 572 6.16 -2.70 -0.83
C VAL A 572 7.59 -2.70 -1.40
N GLU A 573 8.01 -1.65 -2.11
CA GLU A 573 9.35 -1.52 -2.66
C GLU A 573 10.43 -1.52 -1.56
N PHE A 574 10.12 -0.94 -0.40
CA PHE A 574 11.02 -0.93 0.76
C PHE A 574 10.99 -2.23 1.55
N ASP A 575 9.85 -2.93 1.53
CA ASP A 575 9.78 -4.29 2.07
C ASP A 575 10.65 -5.24 1.24
N TYR A 576 10.57 -5.15 -0.09
CA TYR A 576 11.46 -5.85 -1.02
C TYR A 576 12.94 -5.63 -0.66
N CYS A 577 13.32 -4.37 -0.48
CA CYS A 577 14.70 -4.02 -0.08
C CYS A 577 15.08 -4.65 1.27
N SER A 578 14.18 -4.61 2.25
CA SER A 578 14.43 -5.17 3.59
C SER A 578 14.58 -6.69 3.57
N VAL A 579 13.77 -7.40 2.78
CA VAL A 579 13.86 -8.85 2.57
C VAL A 579 15.19 -9.23 1.94
N HIS A 580 15.57 -8.58 0.84
CA HIS A 580 16.86 -8.87 0.20
C HIS A 580 18.06 -8.51 1.09
N ALA A 581 17.95 -7.47 1.92
CA ALA A 581 19.00 -7.14 2.86
C ALA A 581 19.18 -8.25 3.92
N ALA A 582 18.10 -8.76 4.49
CA ALA A 582 18.15 -9.88 5.44
C ALA A 582 18.75 -11.15 4.79
N LEU A 583 18.34 -11.48 3.56
CA LEU A 583 18.90 -12.61 2.82
C LEU A 583 20.40 -12.43 2.51
N ALA A 584 20.83 -11.21 2.15
CA ALA A 584 22.24 -10.89 1.90
C ALA A 584 23.08 -11.01 3.18
N VAL A 585 22.58 -10.52 4.32
CA VAL A 585 23.21 -10.69 5.64
C VAL A 585 23.44 -12.17 5.96
N LYS A 586 22.43 -13.01 5.74
CA LYS A 586 22.53 -14.48 5.93
C LYS A 586 23.57 -15.10 5.01
N LYS A 587 23.55 -14.71 3.72
CA LYS A 587 24.53 -15.17 2.73
C LYS A 587 25.98 -14.83 3.12
N MET A 588 26.17 -13.70 3.78
CA MET A 588 27.46 -13.25 4.32
C MET A 588 27.89 -13.96 5.61
N GLY A 589 27.10 -14.92 6.11
CA GLY A 589 27.43 -15.72 7.29
C GLY A 589 27.12 -15.06 8.63
N TYR A 590 26.47 -13.90 8.63
CA TYR A 590 25.92 -13.27 9.83
C TYR A 590 24.57 -13.89 10.20
N GLU A 591 24.12 -13.65 11.43
CA GLU A 591 22.73 -13.91 11.83
C GLU A 591 21.90 -12.65 11.56
N ALA A 592 20.84 -12.78 10.77
CA ALA A 592 19.96 -11.67 10.41
C ALA A 592 18.85 -11.48 11.43
N VAL A 593 18.89 -10.36 12.14
CA VAL A 593 17.80 -9.90 13.01
C VAL A 593 16.96 -8.91 12.22
N VAL A 594 15.64 -9.12 12.15
CA VAL A 594 14.71 -8.20 11.47
C VAL A 594 13.72 -7.64 12.48
N ILE A 595 13.50 -6.34 12.41
CA ILE A 595 12.42 -5.67 13.15
C ILE A 595 11.48 -4.98 12.16
N ASN A 596 10.20 -5.33 12.21
CA ASN A 596 9.14 -4.70 11.43
C ASN A 596 7.77 -5.05 12.04
N ASN A 597 6.72 -4.33 11.68
CA ASN A 597 5.38 -4.51 12.27
C ASN A 597 4.22 -4.40 11.26
N ASN A 598 4.53 -4.52 9.97
CA ASN A 598 3.51 -4.55 8.93
C ASN A 598 3.05 -5.99 8.68
N PRO A 599 1.79 -6.35 8.97
CA PRO A 599 1.31 -7.73 8.85
C PRO A 599 1.16 -8.19 7.39
N GLU A 600 1.08 -7.27 6.43
CA GLU A 600 0.88 -7.58 5.00
C GLU A 600 2.17 -8.05 4.31
N THR A 601 3.33 -7.92 4.96
CA THR A 601 4.64 -7.97 4.30
C THR A 601 5.38 -9.31 4.39
N VAL A 602 6.33 -9.50 3.48
CA VAL A 602 7.21 -10.66 3.45
C VAL A 602 8.34 -10.51 4.47
N SER A 603 8.81 -9.29 4.79
CA SER A 603 9.85 -9.12 5.83
C SER A 603 9.40 -9.55 7.23
N THR A 604 8.09 -9.54 7.51
CA THR A 604 7.52 -10.08 8.76
C THR A 604 7.16 -11.56 8.65
N ASP A 605 7.65 -12.26 7.63
CA ASP A 605 7.65 -13.71 7.57
C ASP A 605 8.87 -14.26 8.32
N TYR A 606 8.61 -15.17 9.26
CA TYR A 606 9.65 -15.76 10.11
C TYR A 606 10.68 -16.57 9.32
N SER A 607 10.42 -16.95 8.07
CA SER A 607 11.37 -17.67 7.21
C SER A 607 12.47 -16.77 6.63
N ILE A 608 12.27 -15.46 6.60
CA ILE A 608 13.23 -14.50 6.02
C ILE A 608 14.38 -14.23 6.99
N ALA A 609 14.06 -13.96 8.25
CA ALA A 609 15.03 -13.63 9.29
C ALA A 609 15.54 -14.88 10.02
N ASP A 610 16.72 -14.82 10.62
CA ASP A 610 17.11 -15.79 11.66
C ASP A 610 16.45 -15.45 12.99
N ARG A 611 16.06 -14.18 13.19
CA ARG A 611 15.32 -13.69 14.36
C ARG A 611 14.38 -12.57 13.95
N LEU A 612 13.08 -12.77 14.10
CA LEU A 612 12.06 -11.79 13.75
C LEU A 612 11.46 -11.16 15.02
N TYR A 613 11.52 -9.84 15.10
CA TYR A 613 10.87 -9.04 16.13
C TYR A 613 9.69 -8.25 15.54
N PHE A 614 8.47 -8.61 15.94
CA PHE A 614 7.25 -7.88 15.53
C PHE A 614 7.02 -6.67 16.43
N GLU A 615 7.84 -5.64 16.26
CA GLU A 615 7.91 -4.49 17.15
C GLU A 615 7.76 -3.16 16.41
N PRO A 616 7.27 -2.11 17.10
CA PRO A 616 7.28 -0.75 16.56
C PRO A 616 8.68 -0.32 16.12
N LEU A 617 8.76 0.45 15.04
CA LEU A 617 9.99 1.11 14.59
C LEU A 617 10.20 2.45 15.32
N ALA A 618 9.95 2.45 16.64
CA ALA A 618 10.26 3.58 17.50
C ALA A 618 11.60 3.34 18.21
N LEU A 619 12.28 4.43 18.57
CA LEU A 619 13.62 4.37 19.16
C LEU A 619 13.68 3.51 20.42
N GLU A 620 12.68 3.57 21.31
CA GLU A 620 12.67 2.76 22.55
C GLU A 620 12.61 1.25 22.26
N ASP A 621 11.83 0.85 21.25
CA ASP A 621 11.61 -0.54 20.89
C ASP A 621 12.83 -1.11 20.14
N VAL A 622 13.39 -0.34 19.19
CA VAL A 622 14.62 -0.68 18.45
C VAL A 622 15.82 -0.84 19.39
N LEU A 623 16.03 0.11 20.31
CA LEU A 623 17.12 0.03 21.29
C LEU A 623 16.97 -1.18 22.21
N SER A 624 15.75 -1.54 22.58
CA SER A 624 15.49 -2.72 23.40
C SER A 624 15.91 -4.01 22.68
N VAL A 625 15.65 -4.11 21.37
CA VAL A 625 16.10 -5.25 20.55
C VAL A 625 17.62 -5.26 20.40
N ILE A 626 18.23 -4.11 20.13
CA ILE A 626 19.70 -3.96 20.06
C ILE A 626 20.35 -4.41 21.36
N ASP A 627 19.81 -3.97 22.51
CA ASP A 627 20.29 -4.34 23.83
C ASP A 627 20.11 -5.83 24.13
N LYS A 628 19.02 -6.43 23.68
CA LYS A 628 18.71 -7.86 23.86
C LYS A 628 19.64 -8.74 23.03
N GLU A 629 19.77 -8.43 21.75
CA GLU A 629 20.51 -9.25 20.78
C GLU A 629 22.01 -9.02 20.79
N LYS A 630 22.45 -7.85 21.28
CA LYS A 630 23.85 -7.37 21.20
C LYS A 630 24.33 -7.37 19.75
N VAL A 631 23.60 -6.68 18.90
CA VAL A 631 23.90 -6.61 17.45
C VAL A 631 25.21 -5.87 17.18
N ASP A 632 25.95 -6.33 16.17
CA ASP A 632 27.24 -5.76 15.77
C ASP A 632 27.07 -4.55 14.84
N GLY A 633 25.92 -4.44 14.17
CA GLY A 633 25.62 -3.33 13.27
C GLY A 633 24.15 -3.29 12.88
N VAL A 634 23.70 -2.12 12.42
CA VAL A 634 22.32 -1.86 12.00
C VAL A 634 22.31 -1.32 10.56
N LEU A 635 21.46 -1.91 9.73
CA LEU A 635 21.16 -1.47 8.38
C LEU A 635 19.84 -0.69 8.38
N ILE A 636 19.90 0.57 7.95
CA ILE A 636 18.78 1.52 7.97
C ILE A 636 18.34 1.98 6.58
N GLN A 637 19.18 1.80 5.57
CA GLN A 637 19.03 2.37 4.23
C GLN A 637 17.98 1.64 3.37
N PHE A 638 17.38 0.56 3.87
CA PHE A 638 16.47 -0.31 3.11
C PHE A 638 15.00 -0.19 3.54
N GLY A 639 14.74 0.26 4.77
CA GLY A 639 13.41 0.41 5.36
C GLY A 639 12.70 1.73 5.00
N GLY A 640 13.17 2.46 3.99
CA GLY A 640 12.60 3.76 3.61
C GLY A 640 12.70 4.81 4.71
N GLN A 641 11.78 5.79 4.69
CA GLN A 641 11.89 6.96 5.57
C GLN A 641 11.77 6.63 7.06
N THR A 642 10.98 5.61 7.41
CA THR A 642 10.80 5.22 8.82
C THR A 642 12.12 4.79 9.46
N ALA A 643 12.91 3.96 8.76
CA ALA A 643 14.23 3.55 9.26
C ALA A 643 15.24 4.71 9.26
N ILE A 644 15.23 5.56 8.22
CA ILE A 644 16.14 6.71 8.12
C ILE A 644 15.90 7.74 9.24
N ASN A 645 14.65 7.98 9.62
CA ASN A 645 14.32 8.93 10.70
C ASN A 645 14.94 8.56 12.05
N LEU A 646 15.36 7.30 12.25
CA LEU A 646 16.03 6.83 13.46
C LEU A 646 17.56 7.00 13.43
N ALA A 647 18.16 7.32 12.28
CA ALA A 647 19.61 7.30 12.07
C ALA A 647 20.38 8.11 13.12
N ASN A 648 20.06 9.40 13.25
CA ASN A 648 20.72 10.32 14.18
C ASN A 648 20.49 9.89 15.64
N SER A 649 19.26 9.50 15.98
CA SER A 649 18.92 9.07 17.33
C SER A 649 19.62 7.76 17.75
N LEU A 650 19.87 6.85 16.82
CA LEU A 650 20.62 5.62 17.07
C LEU A 650 22.12 5.91 17.26
N GLU A 651 22.70 6.79 16.43
CA GLU A 651 24.10 7.20 16.57
C GLU A 651 24.37 7.91 17.91
N GLU A 652 23.46 8.77 18.36
CA GLU A 652 23.52 9.43 19.68
C GLU A 652 23.48 8.46 20.87
N GLU A 653 22.96 7.24 20.65
CA GLU A 653 22.96 6.14 21.64
C GLU A 653 24.17 5.20 21.47
N GLY A 654 25.08 5.52 20.54
CA GLY A 654 26.31 4.76 20.29
C GLY A 654 26.11 3.48 19.47
N VAL A 655 25.01 3.40 18.72
CA VAL A 655 24.73 2.26 17.84
C VAL A 655 25.59 2.34 16.58
N ASN A 656 26.20 1.21 16.19
CA ASN A 656 26.97 1.12 14.96
C ASN A 656 26.04 1.02 13.73
N ILE A 657 25.86 2.13 13.02
CA ILE A 657 25.13 2.18 11.75
C ILE A 657 26.08 1.76 10.62
N LEU A 658 25.71 0.73 9.86
CA LEU A 658 26.50 0.23 8.74
C LEU A 658 26.19 1.02 7.46
N GLY A 659 27.19 1.20 6.59
CA GLY A 659 27.06 1.93 5.32
C GLY A 659 27.23 3.44 5.46
N THR A 660 26.45 4.20 4.67
CA THR A 660 26.46 5.66 4.74
C THR A 660 26.15 6.14 6.16
N SER A 661 27.06 6.92 6.75
CA SER A 661 26.91 7.43 8.11
C SER A 661 25.72 8.39 8.23
N PRO A 662 25.05 8.47 9.39
CA PRO A 662 23.96 9.43 9.65
C PRO A 662 24.32 10.87 9.30
N PHE A 663 25.53 11.32 9.63
CA PHE A 663 26.05 12.64 9.22
C PHE A 663 26.01 12.88 7.70
N HIS A 664 26.43 11.89 6.89
CA HIS A 664 26.38 11.99 5.43
C HIS A 664 24.97 11.84 4.87
N ILE A 665 24.09 11.11 5.56
CA ILE A 665 22.66 11.06 5.22
C ILE A 665 22.05 12.46 5.40
N ASP A 666 22.28 13.07 6.56
CA ASP A 666 21.84 14.43 6.89
C ASP A 666 22.39 15.46 5.90
N GLN A 667 23.67 15.37 5.52
CA GLN A 667 24.26 16.26 4.51
C GLN A 667 23.55 16.24 3.15
N MET A 668 22.92 15.12 2.77
CA MET A 668 22.21 14.98 1.49
C MET A 668 20.71 15.28 1.63
N GLU A 669 20.10 15.01 2.78
CA GLU A 669 18.68 15.29 3.05
C GLU A 669 18.45 16.77 3.46
N ASP A 670 19.38 17.37 4.20
CA ASP A 670 19.35 18.79 4.53
C ASP A 670 19.74 19.65 3.34
N ARG A 671 18.89 20.62 3.00
CA ARG A 671 19.05 21.32 1.73
C ARG A 671 20.19 22.33 1.72
N GLU A 672 20.46 23.00 2.83
CA GLU A 672 21.57 23.97 2.90
C GLU A 672 22.89 23.22 2.72
N GLN A 673 23.07 22.16 3.51
CA GLN A 673 24.24 21.29 3.42
C GLN A 673 24.38 20.68 2.01
N PHE A 674 23.28 20.23 1.42
CA PHE A 674 23.27 19.69 0.07
C PHE A 674 23.71 20.71 -0.98
N TYR A 675 23.16 21.93 -0.95
CA TYR A 675 23.55 23.00 -1.88
C TYR A 675 24.99 23.43 -1.69
N GLU A 676 25.51 23.49 -0.45
CA GLU A 676 26.92 23.74 -0.20
C GLU A 676 27.83 22.69 -0.85
N VAL A 677 27.43 21.41 -0.77
CA VAL A 677 28.16 20.31 -1.43
C VAL A 677 28.15 20.47 -2.94
N LEU A 678 26.99 20.72 -3.56
CA LEU A 678 26.89 20.89 -5.01
C LEU A 678 27.69 22.10 -5.51
N ASN A 679 27.61 23.25 -4.80
CA ASN A 679 28.38 24.44 -5.15
C ASN A 679 29.89 24.23 -5.02
N ARG A 680 30.34 23.50 -3.99
CA ARG A 680 31.75 23.13 -3.83
C ARG A 680 32.25 22.24 -4.96
N LEU A 681 31.38 21.43 -5.55
CA LEU A 681 31.69 20.52 -6.64
C LEU A 681 31.46 21.13 -8.03
N ASP A 682 31.01 22.38 -8.12
CA ASP A 682 30.61 23.04 -9.39
C ASP A 682 29.54 22.23 -10.15
N ILE A 683 28.65 21.56 -9.40
CA ILE A 683 27.54 20.78 -9.95
C ILE A 683 26.29 21.68 -10.06
N PRO A 684 25.69 21.82 -11.25
CA PRO A 684 24.50 22.64 -11.41
C PRO A 684 23.32 22.11 -10.56
N HIS A 685 22.68 23.03 -9.84
CA HIS A 685 21.44 22.78 -9.12
C HIS A 685 20.42 23.87 -9.41
N ILE A 686 19.15 23.57 -9.16
CA ILE A 686 18.08 24.56 -9.30
C ILE A 686 18.23 25.61 -8.19
N ALA A 687 18.13 26.89 -8.56
CA ALA A 687 18.19 27.99 -7.60
C ALA A 687 16.97 27.96 -6.67
N GLY A 688 17.20 28.15 -5.38
CA GLY A 688 16.13 28.20 -4.38
C GLY A 688 16.52 28.94 -3.12
N HIS A 689 15.51 29.33 -2.36
CA HIS A 689 15.64 30.00 -1.07
C HIS A 689 14.82 29.28 0.01
N ILE A 690 15.33 29.32 1.23
CA ILE A 690 14.61 28.87 2.42
C ILE A 690 13.90 30.08 3.01
N VAL A 691 12.62 29.90 3.31
CA VAL A 691 11.73 30.91 3.84
C VAL A 691 11.17 30.42 5.17
N HIS A 692 11.36 31.21 6.23
CA HIS A 692 10.95 30.87 7.59
C HIS A 692 9.60 31.47 7.98
N GLU A 693 9.16 32.51 7.27
CA GLU A 693 7.88 33.19 7.53
C GLU A 693 7.25 33.75 6.24
N ILE A 694 5.96 34.06 6.29
CA ILE A 694 5.19 34.43 5.10
C ILE A 694 5.66 35.76 4.48
N GLU A 695 6.26 36.64 5.28
CA GLU A 695 6.79 37.94 4.90
C GLU A 695 7.97 37.84 3.92
N GLU A 696 8.80 36.80 4.04
CA GLU A 696 9.98 36.57 3.19
C GLU A 696 9.63 35.98 1.82
N LEU A 697 8.38 35.57 1.60
CA LEU A 697 7.94 35.00 0.31
C LEU A 697 8.05 36.01 -0.84
N SER A 698 7.78 37.29 -0.56
CA SER A 698 7.75 38.32 -1.62
C SER A 698 9.13 38.62 -2.17
N SER A 699 10.16 38.70 -1.33
CA SER A 699 11.55 38.87 -1.75
C SER A 699 12.02 37.65 -2.51
N SER A 700 11.86 36.46 -1.91
CA SER A 700 12.32 35.19 -2.50
C SER A 700 11.70 34.92 -3.87
N ALA A 701 10.39 35.12 -4.02
CA ALA A 701 9.71 34.90 -5.29
C ALA A 701 10.07 35.93 -6.37
N SER A 702 10.45 37.16 -5.98
CA SER A 702 10.89 38.20 -6.92
C SER A 702 12.29 37.92 -7.47
N GLU A 703 13.17 37.35 -6.64
CA GLU A 703 14.54 36.98 -7.03
C GLU A 703 14.57 35.75 -7.95
N LEU A 704 13.81 34.70 -7.63
CA LEU A 704 13.74 33.47 -8.44
C LEU A 704 12.97 33.65 -9.76
N GLY A 705 11.91 34.45 -9.72
CA GLY A 705 10.96 34.61 -10.83
C GLY A 705 9.98 33.42 -10.96
N PHE A 706 8.75 33.72 -11.41
CA PHE A 706 7.72 32.70 -11.63
C PHE A 706 7.90 31.96 -12.97
N PRO A 707 7.53 30.68 -13.06
CA PRO A 707 6.95 29.84 -11.99
C PRO A 707 7.97 29.37 -10.93
N VAL A 708 7.48 29.15 -9.71
CA VAL A 708 8.25 28.61 -8.58
C VAL A 708 7.62 27.34 -8.04
N LEU A 709 8.43 26.43 -7.52
CA LEU A 709 8.03 25.24 -6.77
C LEU A 709 8.16 25.53 -5.28
N ILE A 710 7.09 25.29 -4.52
CA ILE A 710 7.15 25.31 -3.05
C ILE A 710 7.21 23.89 -2.51
N ARG A 711 8.01 23.67 -1.47
CA ARG A 711 8.11 22.38 -0.77
C ARG A 711 8.40 22.55 0.74
N PRO A 712 7.88 21.66 1.59
CA PRO A 712 8.33 21.54 2.97
C PRO A 712 9.69 20.86 3.09
N SER A 713 10.35 21.03 4.24
CA SER A 713 11.60 20.34 4.58
C SER A 713 11.33 18.92 5.12
N TYR A 714 12.25 17.97 4.91
CA TYR A 714 12.21 16.58 5.45
C TYR A 714 10.93 15.80 5.14
N VAL A 715 10.48 15.79 3.87
CA VAL A 715 9.28 15.06 3.43
C VAL A 715 9.58 14.05 2.33
N ILE A 716 8.85 12.93 2.32
CA ILE A 716 8.90 11.92 1.26
C ILE A 716 7.70 12.06 0.31
N GLY A 717 7.87 11.67 -0.96
CA GLY A 717 6.76 11.58 -1.90
C GLY A 717 6.19 12.94 -2.32
N GLY A 718 7.00 14.01 -2.19
CA GLY A 718 6.65 15.39 -2.51
C GLY A 718 5.50 15.95 -1.69
N GLN A 719 5.34 15.52 -0.43
CA GLN A 719 4.21 15.92 0.41
C GLN A 719 4.10 17.45 0.50
N SER A 720 2.90 17.99 0.25
CA SER A 720 2.62 19.44 0.22
C SER A 720 3.49 20.26 -0.77
N MET A 721 4.02 19.64 -1.83
CA MET A 721 4.69 20.36 -2.91
C MET A 721 3.70 20.97 -3.90
N PHE A 722 4.01 22.14 -4.46
CA PHE A 722 3.15 22.80 -5.44
C PHE A 722 3.88 23.75 -6.39
N ILE A 723 3.44 23.81 -7.65
CA ILE A 723 3.97 24.78 -8.63
C ILE A 723 3.05 25.99 -8.68
N CYS A 724 3.59 27.16 -8.36
CA CYS A 724 2.90 28.43 -8.38
C CYS A 724 3.36 29.26 -9.58
N TYR A 725 2.42 29.84 -10.32
CA TYR A 725 2.69 30.68 -11.50
C TYR A 725 2.51 32.17 -11.23
N SER A 726 2.01 32.51 -10.03
CA SER A 726 1.87 33.90 -9.58
C SER A 726 2.01 34.01 -8.06
N TYR A 727 2.35 35.21 -7.59
CA TYR A 727 2.46 35.49 -6.15
C TYR A 727 1.14 35.28 -5.41
N LYS A 728 0.01 35.53 -6.09
CA LYS A 728 -1.31 35.29 -5.52
C LYS A 728 -1.53 33.81 -5.20
N GLU A 729 -1.17 32.93 -6.14
CA GLU A 729 -1.25 31.47 -5.95
C GLU A 729 -0.33 31.01 -4.81
N LEU A 730 0.92 31.50 -4.79
CA LEU A 730 1.90 31.17 -3.75
C LEU A 730 1.38 31.51 -2.35
N LYS A 731 0.92 32.76 -2.14
CA LYS A 731 0.40 33.21 -0.85
C LYS A 731 -0.82 32.41 -0.39
N GLN A 732 -1.74 32.12 -1.31
CA GLN A 732 -2.93 31.32 -1.01
C GLN A 732 -2.56 29.90 -0.58
N TYR A 733 -1.59 29.28 -1.24
CA TYR A 733 -1.16 27.92 -0.94
C TYR A 733 -0.42 27.82 0.40
N VAL A 734 0.52 28.73 0.69
CA VAL A 734 1.21 28.79 1.98
C VAL A 734 0.23 28.97 3.13
N SER A 735 -0.74 29.88 2.98
CA SER A 735 -1.77 30.11 4.01
C SER A 735 -2.61 28.84 4.26
N ARG A 736 -2.86 28.04 3.22
CA ARG A 736 -3.57 26.76 3.35
C ARG A 736 -2.70 25.72 4.09
N ILE A 737 -1.45 25.52 3.67
CA ILE A 737 -0.55 24.56 4.34
C ILE A 737 -0.38 24.94 5.81
N GLN A 738 -0.17 26.22 6.11
CA GLN A 738 0.00 26.69 7.48
C GLN A 738 -1.20 26.32 8.36
N LYS A 739 -2.42 26.48 7.82
CA LYS A 739 -3.65 26.04 8.50
C LYS A 739 -3.72 24.52 8.64
N ASP A 740 -3.43 23.79 7.57
CA ASP A 740 -3.54 22.33 7.50
C ASP A 740 -2.50 21.64 8.43
N THR A 741 -1.35 22.28 8.65
CA THR A 741 -0.24 21.78 9.48
C THR A 741 -0.19 22.39 10.89
N ASN A 742 -1.17 23.23 11.26
CA ASN A 742 -1.17 23.98 12.53
C ASN A 742 0.16 24.72 12.79
N ASP A 743 0.62 25.52 11.82
CA ASP A 743 1.85 26.31 11.85
C ASP A 743 3.17 25.50 11.86
N GLN A 744 3.13 24.17 11.70
CA GLN A 744 4.32 23.31 11.68
C GLN A 744 4.99 23.17 10.30
N CYS A 745 4.56 23.93 9.30
CA CYS A 745 5.11 23.82 7.94
C CYS A 745 6.44 24.53 7.70
N TRP A 746 6.88 25.37 8.64
CA TRP A 746 8.10 26.16 8.48
C TRP A 746 9.35 25.38 8.92
N PRO A 747 10.50 25.57 8.25
CA PRO A 747 10.71 26.40 7.06
C PRO A 747 10.21 25.75 5.76
N LEU A 748 9.86 26.59 4.77
CA LEU A 748 9.45 26.21 3.42
C LEU A 748 10.55 26.57 2.42
N LEU A 749 10.81 25.70 1.45
CA LEU A 749 11.73 25.99 0.35
C LEU A 749 10.96 26.43 -0.88
N ILE A 750 11.45 27.50 -1.51
CA ILE A 750 10.96 28.03 -2.77
C ILE A 750 12.07 27.85 -3.79
N ASP A 751 11.86 27.00 -4.79
CA ASP A 751 12.81 26.76 -5.88
C ASP A 751 12.26 27.32 -7.21
N GLN A 752 13.15 27.70 -8.12
CA GLN A 752 12.76 28.01 -9.50
C GLN A 752 12.21 26.75 -10.19
N TYR A 753 11.09 26.87 -10.90
CA TYR A 753 10.56 25.72 -11.65
C TYR A 753 11.18 25.64 -13.05
N VAL A 754 11.85 24.52 -13.34
CA VAL A 754 12.49 24.23 -14.64
C VAL A 754 11.76 23.06 -15.33
N PRO A 755 10.98 23.31 -16.40
CA PRO A 755 10.28 22.25 -17.13
C PRO A 755 11.23 21.52 -18.09
N GLY A 756 12.09 20.65 -17.53
CA GLY A 756 13.02 19.80 -18.28
C GLY A 756 12.58 18.33 -18.31
N LEU A 757 13.39 17.51 -18.99
CA LEU A 757 13.27 16.06 -18.96
C LEU A 757 13.78 15.56 -17.59
N GLU A 758 12.99 14.77 -16.89
CA GLU A 758 13.41 14.16 -15.63
C GLU A 758 14.02 12.78 -15.89
N CYS A 759 15.09 12.46 -15.17
CA CYS A 759 15.68 11.12 -15.17
C CYS A 759 16.23 10.80 -13.78
N GLU A 760 16.30 9.52 -13.46
CA GLU A 760 16.82 9.06 -12.17
C GLU A 760 17.75 7.86 -12.33
N VAL A 761 18.70 7.76 -11.41
CA VAL A 761 19.68 6.67 -11.35
C VAL A 761 19.75 6.10 -9.95
N ASP A 762 19.78 4.78 -9.87
CA ASP A 762 20.13 4.06 -8.66
C ASP A 762 21.61 3.67 -8.73
N VAL A 763 22.34 3.99 -7.68
CA VAL A 763 23.80 3.86 -7.56
C VAL A 763 24.12 2.95 -6.39
N ILE A 764 25.01 1.99 -6.62
CA ILE A 764 25.65 1.17 -5.59
C ILE A 764 27.07 1.70 -5.43
N SER A 765 27.50 1.97 -4.20
CA SER A 765 28.80 2.57 -3.90
C SER A 765 29.50 1.87 -2.73
N ASP A 766 30.82 1.68 -2.83
CA ASP A 766 31.68 1.28 -1.69
C ASP A 766 32.44 2.47 -1.08
N GLY A 767 32.05 3.70 -1.46
CA GLY A 767 32.67 4.96 -1.04
C GLY A 767 33.84 5.40 -1.94
N LYS A 768 34.27 4.55 -2.87
CA LYS A 768 35.35 4.86 -3.83
C LYS A 768 34.89 4.66 -5.27
N ASP A 769 34.42 3.46 -5.56
CA ASP A 769 33.94 3.02 -6.85
C ASP A 769 32.39 3.02 -6.83
N ILE A 770 31.78 3.16 -8.01
CA ILE A 770 30.32 3.15 -8.15
C ILE A 770 29.90 2.15 -9.22
N VAL A 771 28.68 1.64 -9.09
CA VAL A 771 27.99 0.84 -10.10
C VAL A 771 26.59 1.42 -10.28
N ILE A 772 26.20 1.70 -11.53
CA ILE A 772 24.90 2.20 -11.94
C ILE A 772 24.29 1.13 -12.86
N PRO A 773 23.31 0.33 -12.40
CA PRO A 773 22.66 -0.69 -13.23
C PRO A 773 21.96 -0.14 -14.47
N GLY A 774 21.47 1.10 -14.40
CA GLY A 774 20.73 1.73 -15.47
C GLY A 774 20.26 3.14 -15.15
N ILE A 775 19.71 3.81 -16.16
CA ILE A 775 19.14 5.17 -16.05
C ILE A 775 17.68 5.09 -16.47
N PHE A 776 16.76 5.54 -15.62
CA PHE A 776 15.35 5.70 -15.99
C PHE A 776 15.13 7.08 -16.59
N GLU A 777 14.44 7.12 -17.72
CA GLU A 777 13.95 8.36 -18.33
C GLU A 777 12.45 8.50 -18.05
N HIS A 778 12.01 9.65 -17.54
CA HIS A 778 10.60 9.90 -17.30
C HIS A 778 9.93 10.41 -18.57
N LEU A 779 8.69 10.00 -18.80
CA LEU A 779 7.89 10.46 -19.92
C LEU A 779 7.33 11.86 -19.65
N GLU A 780 6.75 12.05 -18.47
CA GLU A 780 6.30 13.36 -17.99
C GLU A 780 7.51 14.27 -17.70
N LYS A 781 7.35 15.57 -17.95
CA LYS A 781 8.37 16.57 -17.61
C LYS A 781 8.47 16.75 -16.09
N ALA A 782 9.63 17.25 -15.67
CA ALA A 782 9.88 17.67 -14.30
C ALA A 782 8.73 18.56 -13.79
N GLY A 783 8.20 18.23 -12.61
CA GLY A 783 6.97 18.81 -12.08
C GLY A 783 5.83 17.82 -11.90
N VAL A 784 5.95 16.63 -12.50
CA VAL A 784 5.23 15.42 -12.07
C VAL A 784 6.19 14.61 -11.21
N HIS A 785 5.75 14.21 -10.02
CA HIS A 785 6.58 13.45 -9.10
C HIS A 785 6.98 12.10 -9.71
N SER A 786 8.25 11.70 -9.58
CA SER A 786 8.81 10.42 -10.07
C SER A 786 7.92 9.18 -9.85
N GLY A 787 7.38 9.03 -8.65
CA GLY A 787 6.42 7.96 -8.31
C GLY A 787 5.15 7.93 -9.16
N ASP A 788 4.66 9.09 -9.62
CA ASP A 788 3.47 9.25 -10.47
C ASP A 788 3.81 9.40 -11.97
N SER A 789 5.08 9.35 -12.34
CA SER A 789 5.53 9.39 -13.73
C SER A 789 5.54 7.97 -14.34
N MET A 790 5.26 7.92 -15.63
CA MET A 790 5.64 6.79 -16.47
C MET A 790 7.13 6.89 -16.76
N THR A 791 7.85 5.77 -16.65
CA THR A 791 9.30 5.76 -16.87
C THR A 791 9.68 4.68 -17.88
N VAL A 792 10.74 4.95 -18.65
CA VAL A 792 11.27 4.06 -19.68
C VAL A 792 12.72 3.72 -19.34
N PHE A 793 13.04 2.44 -19.47
CA PHE A 793 14.38 1.91 -19.36
C PHE A 793 14.64 0.94 -20.52
N PRO A 794 15.81 0.96 -21.19
CA PRO A 794 16.86 1.99 -21.13
C PRO A 794 16.36 3.37 -21.62
N PRO A 795 17.09 4.47 -21.33
CA PRO A 795 16.68 5.80 -21.76
C PRO A 795 16.73 5.91 -23.30
N VAL A 796 15.78 6.61 -23.89
CA VAL A 796 15.56 6.71 -25.34
C VAL A 796 16.08 8.04 -25.89
N SER A 797 15.93 9.14 -25.15
CA SER A 797 16.27 10.48 -25.62
C SER A 797 17.61 11.02 -25.11
N LEU A 798 18.17 10.41 -24.05
CA LEU A 798 19.45 10.83 -23.48
C LEU A 798 20.63 10.52 -24.42
N SER A 799 21.43 11.55 -24.70
CA SER A 799 22.69 11.42 -25.44
C SER A 799 23.79 10.75 -24.60
N GLU A 800 24.80 10.19 -25.27
CA GLU A 800 25.96 9.58 -24.60
C GLU A 800 26.76 10.60 -23.75
N GLU A 801 26.77 11.88 -24.16
CA GLU A 801 27.40 12.96 -23.39
C GLU A 801 26.63 13.28 -22.09
N GLU A 802 25.30 13.29 -22.15
CA GLU A 802 24.46 13.46 -20.96
C GLU A 802 24.62 12.28 -19.98
N LYS A 803 24.61 11.04 -20.49
CA LYS A 803 24.87 9.84 -19.67
C LYS A 803 26.23 9.90 -18.99
N LYS A 804 27.27 10.30 -19.72
CA LYS A 804 28.62 10.47 -19.18
C LYS A 804 28.65 11.51 -18.06
N THR A 805 27.99 12.65 -18.27
CA THR A 805 27.90 13.72 -17.27
C THR A 805 27.17 13.25 -16.00
N ILE A 806 26.07 12.49 -16.15
CA ILE A 806 25.36 11.88 -15.01
C ILE A 806 26.28 10.96 -14.19
N ILE A 807 27.06 10.11 -14.86
CA ILE A 807 28.04 9.21 -14.22
C ILE A 807 29.12 10.02 -13.47
N GLU A 808 29.66 11.05 -14.11
CA GLU A 808 30.67 11.92 -13.52
C GLU A 808 30.14 12.62 -12.26
N ILE A 809 28.92 13.18 -12.31
CA ILE A 809 28.25 13.77 -11.16
C ILE A 809 28.05 12.75 -10.03
N ALA A 810 27.50 11.58 -10.34
CA ALA A 810 27.28 10.52 -9.35
C ALA A 810 28.59 10.11 -8.65
N SER A 811 29.67 9.92 -9.42
CA SER A 811 30.98 9.55 -8.87
C SER A 811 31.59 10.66 -8.01
N GLN A 812 31.45 11.92 -8.41
CA GLN A 812 31.93 13.07 -7.64
C GLN A 812 31.21 13.20 -6.30
N ILE A 813 29.88 13.06 -6.28
CA ILE A 813 29.07 13.09 -5.07
C ILE A 813 29.50 11.96 -4.12
N CYS A 814 29.53 10.71 -4.60
CA CYS A 814 29.92 9.54 -3.80
C CYS A 814 31.30 9.66 -3.15
N LYS A 815 32.28 10.24 -3.85
CA LYS A 815 33.66 10.39 -3.32
C LYS A 815 33.80 11.54 -2.33
N THR A 816 32.99 12.59 -2.51
CA THR A 816 33.06 13.81 -1.69
C THR A 816 32.31 13.65 -0.39
N VAL A 817 31.15 12.99 -0.46
CA VAL A 817 30.34 12.59 0.68
C VAL A 817 30.34 11.06 0.64
N PRO A 818 31.23 10.38 1.39
CA PRO A 818 31.38 8.92 1.33
C PRO A 818 30.05 8.17 1.53
N ILE A 819 29.41 7.85 0.41
CA ILE A 819 28.20 7.04 0.35
C ILE A 819 28.61 5.57 0.24
N ILE A 820 28.10 4.72 1.12
CA ILE A 820 28.39 3.28 1.14
C ILE A 820 27.06 2.51 1.21
N GLY A 821 26.82 1.66 0.21
CA GLY A 821 25.56 0.97 -0.01
C GLY A 821 24.79 1.57 -1.18
N MET A 822 23.52 1.94 -0.95
CA MET A 822 22.62 2.48 -1.97
C MET A 822 22.55 4.00 -1.95
N MET A 823 22.38 4.60 -3.12
CA MET A 823 21.96 5.98 -3.31
C MET A 823 21.13 6.11 -4.58
N ASN A 824 20.15 7.01 -4.57
CA ASN A 824 19.39 7.41 -5.75
C ASN A 824 19.61 8.90 -6.03
N ILE A 825 19.80 9.26 -7.29
CA ILE A 825 19.93 10.66 -7.73
C ILE A 825 18.88 10.96 -8.78
N GLN A 826 18.15 12.06 -8.61
CA GLN A 826 17.21 12.59 -9.59
C GLN A 826 17.80 13.83 -10.27
N PHE A 827 17.61 13.91 -11.58
CA PHE A 827 18.12 14.98 -12.43
C PHE A 827 17.02 15.60 -13.29
N VAL A 828 17.20 16.87 -13.62
CA VAL A 828 16.44 17.57 -14.66
C VAL A 828 17.38 18.05 -15.76
N ILE A 829 17.08 17.66 -16.99
CA ILE A 829 17.82 18.06 -18.18
C ILE A 829 17.04 19.16 -18.89
N HIS A 830 17.61 20.36 -18.96
CA HIS A 830 17.00 21.49 -19.65
C HIS A 830 18.05 22.26 -20.47
N LYS A 831 17.80 22.38 -21.78
CA LYS A 831 18.70 23.08 -22.74
C LYS A 831 20.16 22.60 -22.67
N GLY A 832 20.36 21.29 -22.47
CA GLY A 832 21.68 20.66 -22.39
C GLY A 832 22.39 20.82 -21.05
N ILE A 833 21.75 21.42 -20.04
CA ILE A 833 22.28 21.50 -18.67
C ILE A 833 21.59 20.43 -17.82
N ILE A 834 22.39 19.66 -17.08
CA ILE A 834 21.93 18.63 -16.14
C ILE A 834 21.95 19.23 -14.75
N TYR A 835 20.76 19.42 -14.18
CA TYR A 835 20.58 19.91 -12.81
C TYR A 835 20.31 18.73 -11.87
N VAL A 836 21.01 18.68 -10.74
CA VAL A 836 20.68 17.73 -9.68
C VAL A 836 19.48 18.26 -8.90
N LEU A 837 18.42 17.44 -8.81
CA LEU A 837 17.23 17.75 -8.01
C LEU A 837 17.42 17.35 -6.56
N GLU A 838 17.72 16.08 -6.31
CA GLU A 838 17.88 15.51 -4.98
C GLU A 838 18.78 14.27 -5.04
N VAL A 839 19.40 13.97 -3.90
CA VAL A 839 20.18 12.77 -3.67
C VAL A 839 19.61 12.10 -2.43
N ASN A 840 19.16 10.85 -2.59
CA ASN A 840 18.64 10.02 -1.53
C ASN A 840 19.70 8.96 -1.19
N PRO A 841 20.48 9.05 -0.10
CA PRO A 841 21.54 8.09 0.24
C PRO A 841 20.97 6.80 0.88
N ARG A 842 19.96 6.23 0.22
CA ARG A 842 19.22 5.03 0.62
C ARG A 842 18.65 4.33 -0.61
N SER A 843 18.01 3.18 -0.41
CA SER A 843 17.24 2.57 -1.49
C SER A 843 16.08 3.49 -1.94
N SER A 844 15.76 3.38 -3.22
CA SER A 844 14.61 4.04 -3.84
C SER A 844 13.53 3.01 -4.17
N ARG A 845 12.37 3.52 -4.57
CA ARG A 845 11.27 2.68 -5.07
C ARG A 845 11.56 2.01 -6.41
N THR A 846 12.55 2.48 -7.17
CA THR A 846 12.91 1.92 -8.48
C THR A 846 13.87 0.73 -8.40
N VAL A 847 14.47 0.49 -7.22
CA VAL A 847 15.40 -0.62 -7.00
C VAL A 847 14.81 -2.00 -7.35
N PRO A 848 13.56 -2.36 -6.95
CA PRO A 848 12.98 -3.65 -7.32
C PRO A 848 12.85 -3.81 -8.84
N ILE A 849 12.40 -2.76 -9.54
CA ILE A 849 12.29 -2.76 -11.00
C ILE A 849 13.67 -2.99 -11.61
N MET A 850 14.63 -2.13 -11.27
CA MET A 850 15.97 -2.16 -11.84
C MET A 850 16.67 -3.50 -11.57
N SER A 851 16.55 -4.04 -10.35
CA SER A 851 17.12 -5.35 -9.99
C SER A 851 16.56 -6.48 -10.85
N LYS A 852 15.24 -6.48 -11.11
CA LYS A 852 14.58 -7.50 -11.92
C LYS A 852 14.90 -7.38 -13.40
N VAL A 853 14.85 -6.16 -13.96
CA VAL A 853 15.03 -5.96 -15.41
C VAL A 853 16.49 -5.97 -15.84
N THR A 854 17.44 -5.85 -14.92
CA THR A 854 18.88 -6.00 -15.23
C THR A 854 19.47 -7.33 -14.77
N GLY A 855 18.77 -8.04 -13.88
CA GLY A 855 19.27 -9.24 -13.22
C GLY A 855 20.34 -8.98 -12.16
N ILE A 856 20.63 -7.71 -11.84
CA ILE A 856 21.65 -7.30 -10.87
C ILE A 856 21.06 -7.33 -9.45
N PRO A 857 21.66 -8.07 -8.50
CA PRO A 857 21.16 -8.14 -7.13
C PRO A 857 21.59 -6.90 -6.34
N MET A 858 20.99 -5.75 -6.64
CA MET A 858 21.45 -4.43 -6.17
C MET A 858 21.58 -4.34 -4.66
N ILE A 859 20.56 -4.81 -3.94
CA ILE A 859 20.54 -4.80 -2.46
C ILE A 859 21.61 -5.73 -1.88
N GLU A 860 21.84 -6.88 -2.50
CA GLU A 860 22.89 -7.80 -2.06
C GLU A 860 24.27 -7.12 -2.17
N TRP A 861 24.55 -6.48 -3.30
CA TRP A 861 25.81 -5.76 -3.52
C TRP A 861 25.96 -4.55 -2.59
N ALA A 862 24.86 -3.85 -2.30
CA ALA A 862 24.86 -2.78 -1.33
C ALA A 862 25.21 -3.28 0.08
N VAL A 863 24.56 -4.35 0.56
CA VAL A 863 24.87 -4.96 1.87
C VAL A 863 26.32 -5.43 1.93
N MET A 864 26.81 -6.08 0.87
CA MET A 864 28.21 -6.50 0.79
C MET A 864 29.17 -5.30 0.89
N SER A 865 28.86 -4.20 0.21
CA SER A 865 29.65 -2.96 0.28
C SER A 865 29.62 -2.32 1.68
N GLN A 866 28.47 -2.34 2.34
CA GLN A 866 28.31 -1.90 3.74
C GLN A 866 29.03 -2.80 4.75
N LEU A 867 29.45 -3.99 4.33
CA LEU A 867 30.27 -4.95 5.07
C LEU A 867 31.71 -5.00 4.55
N ASP A 868 32.17 -3.89 3.97
CA ASP A 868 33.55 -3.65 3.52
C ASP A 868 34.02 -4.56 2.36
N ILE A 869 33.10 -5.11 1.56
CA ILE A 869 33.45 -5.79 0.31
C ILE A 869 33.53 -4.77 -0.84
N PRO A 870 34.69 -4.60 -1.49
CA PRO A 870 34.83 -3.66 -2.60
C PRO A 870 34.01 -4.08 -3.84
N LEU A 871 33.43 -3.10 -4.54
CA LEU A 871 32.58 -3.35 -5.71
C LEU A 871 33.33 -4.02 -6.87
N ASN A 872 34.63 -3.74 -7.01
CA ASN A 872 35.47 -4.39 -8.02
C ASN A 872 35.69 -5.90 -7.80
N THR A 873 35.24 -6.45 -6.67
CA THR A 873 35.20 -7.90 -6.44
C THR A 873 33.85 -8.51 -6.82
N LEU A 874 32.81 -7.69 -6.94
CA LEU A 874 31.44 -8.08 -7.26
C LEU A 874 31.13 -7.92 -8.75
N SER A 875 31.78 -6.97 -9.43
CA SER A 875 31.59 -6.70 -10.86
C SER A 875 32.93 -6.31 -11.53
N ASP A 876 33.16 -6.87 -12.71
CA ASP A 876 34.28 -6.49 -13.60
C ASP A 876 34.01 -5.15 -14.33
N GLU A 877 32.74 -4.73 -14.42
CA GLU A 877 32.29 -3.46 -14.97
C GLU A 877 31.95 -2.49 -13.83
N LEU A 878 32.53 -1.28 -13.85
CA LEU A 878 32.23 -0.19 -12.92
C LEU A 878 31.58 0.98 -13.68
N ASN A 879 30.92 1.87 -12.95
CA ASN A 879 30.08 2.97 -13.44
C ASN A 879 28.76 2.45 -14.06
N LEU A 880 28.31 3.06 -15.17
CA LEU A 880 27.10 2.62 -15.88
C LEU A 880 27.33 1.28 -16.56
N LEU A 881 26.54 0.29 -16.15
CA LEU A 881 26.56 -1.05 -16.70
C LEU A 881 25.86 -1.09 -18.06
N THR A 882 26.20 -2.12 -18.84
CA THR A 882 25.57 -2.34 -20.14
C THR A 882 24.09 -2.66 -19.97
N ALA A 883 23.24 -1.80 -20.54
CA ALA A 883 21.79 -1.97 -20.49
C ALA A 883 21.31 -3.17 -21.33
N PRO A 884 20.18 -3.81 -20.99
CA PRO A 884 19.64 -4.93 -21.75
C PRO A 884 19.12 -4.52 -23.14
N ASP A 885 19.08 -5.48 -24.07
CA ASP A 885 18.58 -5.33 -25.46
C ASP A 885 17.03 -5.23 -25.57
N TYR A 886 16.32 -4.97 -24.46
CA TYR A 886 14.87 -4.85 -24.41
C TYR A 886 14.47 -3.62 -23.59
N TYR A 887 13.23 -3.19 -23.78
CA TYR A 887 12.65 -2.04 -23.09
C TYR A 887 11.73 -2.50 -21.96
N THR A 888 11.75 -1.71 -20.90
CA THR A 888 10.83 -1.74 -19.77
C THR A 888 10.13 -0.40 -19.70
N VAL A 889 8.80 -0.41 -19.62
CA VAL A 889 8.02 0.78 -19.27
C VAL A 889 7.36 0.52 -17.93
N LYS A 890 7.54 1.43 -16.96
CA LYS A 890 6.77 1.45 -15.71
C LYS A 890 5.63 2.43 -15.83
N ALA A 891 4.45 2.04 -15.34
CA ALA A 891 3.29 2.91 -15.23
C ALA A 891 2.75 2.94 -13.79
N PRO A 892 2.39 4.12 -13.28
CA PRO A 892 1.79 4.28 -11.95
C PRO A 892 0.32 3.88 -11.94
N ILE A 893 -0.15 3.39 -10.80
CA ILE A 893 -1.55 3.00 -10.56
C ILE A 893 -2.13 3.85 -9.43
N PHE A 894 -3.35 4.36 -9.65
CA PHE A 894 -4.04 5.26 -8.73
C PHE A 894 -5.32 4.64 -8.17
N SER A 895 -5.61 4.88 -6.89
CA SER A 895 -6.83 4.43 -6.21
C SER A 895 -7.97 5.46 -6.24
N ALA A 896 -8.21 6.09 -7.40
CA ALA A 896 -9.08 7.26 -7.51
C ALA A 896 -10.55 7.03 -7.12
N SER A 897 -11.05 5.80 -7.31
CA SER A 897 -12.43 5.44 -6.94
C SER A 897 -12.66 5.27 -5.43
N LYS A 898 -11.59 5.23 -4.64
CA LYS A 898 -11.62 4.95 -3.19
C LYS A 898 -11.52 6.23 -2.34
N LEU A 899 -10.82 7.26 -2.83
CA LEU A 899 -10.57 8.50 -2.07
C LEU A 899 -11.46 9.64 -2.54
N LYS A 900 -12.70 9.68 -2.02
CA LYS A 900 -13.65 10.73 -2.34
C LYS A 900 -13.10 12.12 -1.98
N GLY A 901 -13.20 13.05 -2.93
CA GLY A 901 -12.78 14.44 -2.76
C GLY A 901 -11.30 14.70 -3.05
N VAL A 902 -10.50 13.66 -3.31
CA VAL A 902 -9.10 13.78 -3.74
C VAL A 902 -9.02 14.04 -5.23
N ASP A 903 -8.18 15.00 -5.61
CA ASP A 903 -7.92 15.33 -7.01
C ASP A 903 -6.71 14.56 -7.55
N HIS A 904 -6.95 13.55 -8.37
CA HIS A 904 -5.92 12.72 -9.00
C HIS A 904 -5.36 13.37 -10.27
N VAL A 905 -4.93 14.63 -10.13
CA VAL A 905 -4.16 15.36 -11.14
C VAL A 905 -2.68 15.16 -10.88
N LEU A 906 -1.91 14.93 -11.94
CA LEU A 906 -0.44 14.82 -11.85
C LEU A 906 0.17 16.16 -11.41
N GLY A 907 1.23 16.08 -10.62
CA GLY A 907 1.92 17.23 -10.05
C GLY A 907 3.09 16.78 -9.18
N PRO A 908 3.73 17.70 -8.45
CA PRO A 908 4.96 17.42 -7.70
C PRO A 908 4.73 16.59 -6.43
N GLU A 909 3.47 16.33 -6.05
CA GLU A 909 3.11 15.45 -4.95
C GLU A 909 2.54 14.12 -5.48
N MET A 910 3.16 13.02 -5.04
CA MET A 910 2.82 11.64 -5.43
C MET A 910 1.43 11.21 -4.91
N LYS A 911 0.63 10.54 -5.75
CA LYS A 911 -0.72 10.06 -5.41
C LYS A 911 -0.97 8.60 -5.79
N SER A 912 -0.06 7.99 -6.56
CA SER A 912 -0.12 6.59 -6.91
C SER A 912 0.01 5.70 -5.67
N THR A 913 -0.66 4.55 -5.71
CA THR A 913 -0.64 3.54 -4.64
C THR A 913 0.21 2.33 -5.00
N GLY A 914 0.51 2.14 -6.30
CA GLY A 914 1.31 1.04 -6.80
C GLY A 914 1.76 1.28 -8.24
N GLU A 915 2.35 0.26 -8.84
CA GLU A 915 2.95 0.34 -10.17
C GLU A 915 2.87 -0.99 -10.91
N ILE A 916 2.93 -0.91 -12.24
CA ILE A 916 3.06 -2.06 -13.14
C ILE A 916 4.22 -1.83 -14.11
N ILE A 917 4.78 -2.91 -14.63
CA ILE A 917 5.74 -2.86 -15.74
C ILE A 917 5.23 -3.61 -16.97
N GLY A 918 5.74 -3.18 -18.13
CA GLY A 918 5.62 -3.87 -19.40
C GLY A 918 7.01 -4.06 -20.00
N LEU A 919 7.30 -5.28 -20.47
CA LEU A 919 8.56 -5.65 -21.09
C LEU A 919 8.37 -5.93 -22.57
N GLY A 920 9.28 -5.45 -23.42
CA GLY A 920 9.19 -5.70 -24.86
C GLY A 920 10.52 -5.50 -25.59
N TRP A 921 10.69 -6.16 -26.73
CA TRP A 921 11.89 -5.98 -27.57
C TRP A 921 11.93 -4.60 -28.22
N THR A 922 10.76 -3.95 -28.31
CA THR A 922 10.62 -2.55 -28.70
C THR A 922 9.95 -1.75 -27.59
N ARG A 923 10.24 -0.45 -27.55
CA ARG A 923 9.58 0.48 -26.62
C ARG A 923 8.06 0.43 -26.74
N ASP A 924 7.53 0.32 -27.95
CA ASP A 924 6.09 0.37 -28.19
C ASP A 924 5.38 -0.93 -27.75
N GLU A 925 6.07 -2.08 -27.81
CA GLU A 925 5.60 -3.35 -27.22
C GLU A 925 5.53 -3.24 -25.68
N ALA A 926 6.58 -2.71 -25.05
CA ALA A 926 6.61 -2.49 -23.61
C ALA A 926 5.52 -1.50 -23.15
N LEU A 927 5.31 -0.42 -23.90
CA LEU A 927 4.26 0.57 -23.65
C LEU A 927 2.86 -0.04 -23.81
N LYS A 928 2.64 -0.91 -24.82
CA LYS A 928 1.36 -1.63 -25.01
C LYS A 928 0.96 -2.42 -23.77
N LYS A 929 1.91 -3.11 -23.13
CA LYS A 929 1.63 -3.96 -21.96
C LYS A 929 1.21 -3.15 -20.73
N VAL A 930 1.71 -1.94 -20.53
CA VAL A 930 1.23 -1.08 -19.43
C VAL A 930 -0.06 -0.33 -19.75
N SER A 931 -0.48 -0.30 -21.02
CA SER A 931 -1.65 0.42 -21.51
C SER A 931 -2.90 -0.45 -21.66
N SER A 932 -2.87 -1.71 -21.20
CA SER A 932 -3.99 -2.66 -21.33
C SER A 932 -5.31 -2.18 -20.71
N PHE A 933 -5.26 -1.27 -19.72
CA PHE A 933 -6.45 -0.63 -19.15
C PHE A 933 -7.24 0.21 -20.17
N LEU A 934 -6.59 0.61 -21.27
CA LEU A 934 -7.24 1.26 -22.42
C LEU A 934 -7.83 0.25 -23.42
N GLY A 935 -7.81 -1.06 -23.13
CA GLY A 935 -8.27 -2.13 -24.03
C GLY A 935 -9.71 -1.97 -24.53
N LYS A 936 -10.59 -1.30 -23.75
CA LYS A 936 -11.93 -0.90 -24.22
C LYS A 936 -11.88 0.06 -25.42
N VAL A 937 -10.83 0.88 -25.55
CA VAL A 937 -10.58 1.80 -26.67
C VAL A 937 -10.04 1.05 -27.90
N GLN A 938 -9.36 -0.08 -27.72
CA GLN A 938 -8.84 -0.91 -28.82
C GLN A 938 -9.92 -1.73 -29.55
N HIS A 939 -11.00 -2.09 -28.87
CA HIS A 939 -12.12 -2.82 -29.49
C HIS A 939 -13.05 -1.92 -30.32
N ILE A 940 -12.76 -0.62 -30.39
CA ILE A 940 -13.49 0.36 -31.20
C ILE A 940 -12.92 0.36 -32.62
N GLN A 941 -12.91 -0.79 -33.29
CA GLN A 941 -12.47 -0.86 -34.69
C GLN A 941 -13.55 -0.35 -35.67
N ASP A 942 -14.80 -0.26 -35.21
CA ASP A 942 -15.96 0.09 -36.05
C ASP A 942 -16.59 1.47 -35.75
N GLU A 943 -16.12 2.22 -34.73
CA GLU A 943 -16.67 3.53 -34.36
C GLU A 943 -15.57 4.61 -34.17
N PRO A 944 -15.86 5.89 -34.43
CA PRO A 944 -14.88 6.95 -34.20
C PRO A 944 -14.63 7.16 -32.69
N ILE A 945 -13.36 7.35 -32.31
CA ILE A 945 -12.96 7.63 -30.92
C ILE A 945 -13.65 8.91 -30.42
N GLN A 946 -14.36 8.84 -29.30
CA GLN A 946 -14.98 9.98 -28.62
C GLN A 946 -13.99 10.59 -27.62
N LEU A 947 -13.43 11.76 -27.97
CA LEU A 947 -12.44 12.48 -27.17
C LEU A 947 -13.07 13.74 -26.54
N PHE A 948 -13.08 13.82 -25.21
CA PHE A 948 -13.44 15.05 -24.51
C PHE A 948 -12.19 15.87 -24.10
N ALA A 949 -12.10 17.13 -24.53
CA ALA A 949 -10.94 18.00 -24.29
C ALA A 949 -11.29 19.24 -23.44
N SER A 950 -10.51 19.47 -22.38
CA SER A 950 -10.63 20.66 -21.52
C SER A 950 -9.25 21.15 -21.09
N ILE A 951 -8.73 22.18 -21.77
CA ILE A 951 -7.34 22.61 -21.71
C ILE A 951 -7.21 24.02 -21.12
N SER A 952 -6.31 24.19 -20.16
CA SER A 952 -5.90 25.48 -19.62
C SER A 952 -5.38 26.42 -20.70
N ASN A 953 -5.57 27.73 -20.51
CA ASN A 953 -5.13 28.72 -21.50
C ASN A 953 -3.63 28.64 -21.80
N ARG A 954 -2.81 28.33 -20.78
CA ARG A 954 -1.35 28.22 -20.91
C ARG A 954 -0.89 27.02 -21.76
N MET A 955 -1.66 25.92 -21.75
CA MET A 955 -1.29 24.68 -22.46
C MET A 955 -1.99 24.52 -23.82
N LYS A 956 -2.79 25.50 -24.25
CA LYS A 956 -3.55 25.41 -25.50
C LYS A 956 -2.65 25.22 -26.72
N GLU A 957 -1.63 26.06 -26.87
CA GLU A 957 -0.67 25.97 -27.99
C GLU A 957 0.04 24.61 -28.00
N GLU A 958 0.56 24.16 -26.85
CA GLU A 958 1.24 22.86 -26.71
C GLU A 958 0.29 21.67 -26.95
N SER A 959 -1.00 21.81 -26.65
CA SER A 959 -1.99 20.74 -26.87
C SER A 959 -2.43 20.57 -28.32
N LEU A 960 -2.23 21.59 -29.17
CA LEU A 960 -2.76 21.61 -30.53
C LEU A 960 -2.26 20.43 -31.40
N PRO A 961 -0.95 20.10 -31.44
CA PRO A 961 -0.47 18.96 -32.23
C PRO A 961 -1.07 17.63 -31.79
N VAL A 962 -1.28 17.46 -30.48
CA VAL A 962 -1.85 16.25 -29.88
C VAL A 962 -3.31 16.10 -30.30
N ILE A 963 -4.13 17.12 -30.13
CA ILE A 963 -5.56 17.06 -30.49
C ILE A 963 -5.72 16.95 -32.01
N ALA A 964 -4.86 17.60 -32.80
CA ALA A 964 -4.85 17.48 -34.25
C ALA A 964 -4.54 16.05 -34.72
N SER A 965 -3.72 15.29 -33.99
CA SER A 965 -3.45 13.89 -34.31
C SER A 965 -4.72 13.03 -34.18
N PHE A 966 -5.51 13.20 -33.11
CA PHE A 966 -6.81 12.54 -32.96
C PHE A 966 -7.80 12.94 -34.04
N ALA A 967 -7.88 14.23 -34.38
CA ALA A 967 -8.75 14.70 -35.46
C ALA A 967 -8.40 14.04 -36.82
N LYS A 968 -7.11 13.84 -37.11
CA LYS A 968 -6.65 13.15 -38.34
C LYS A 968 -7.05 11.68 -38.39
N LEU A 969 -7.22 11.04 -37.23
CA LEU A 969 -7.68 9.65 -37.11
C LEU A 969 -9.21 9.53 -37.19
N GLY A 970 -9.93 10.64 -37.38
CA GLY A 970 -11.39 10.65 -37.42
C GLY A 970 -12.06 10.63 -36.05
N ALA A 971 -11.32 10.94 -34.97
CA ALA A 971 -11.92 11.06 -33.64
C ALA A 971 -12.99 12.17 -33.60
N VAL A 972 -14.10 11.91 -32.92
CA VAL A 972 -15.13 12.90 -32.60
C VAL A 972 -14.70 13.65 -31.34
N ILE A 973 -14.49 14.96 -31.47
CA ILE A 973 -13.98 15.79 -30.39
C ILE A 973 -15.11 16.60 -29.76
N THR A 974 -15.32 16.44 -28.46
CA THR A 974 -16.15 17.30 -27.60
C THR A 974 -15.25 18.14 -26.70
N ALA A 975 -15.63 19.37 -26.36
CA ALA A 975 -14.74 20.25 -25.60
C ALA A 975 -15.48 21.30 -24.76
N THR A 976 -14.82 21.81 -23.72
CA THR A 976 -15.30 23.01 -23.01
C THR A 976 -15.23 24.25 -23.90
N ARG A 977 -16.06 25.27 -23.68
CA ARG A 977 -16.19 26.45 -24.56
C ARG A 977 -14.85 27.07 -24.97
N GLY A 978 -14.02 27.39 -23.99
CA GLY A 978 -12.74 28.03 -24.24
C GLY A 978 -11.76 27.16 -25.03
N THR A 979 -11.85 25.84 -24.91
CA THR A 979 -11.04 24.88 -25.68
C THR A 979 -11.60 24.75 -27.10
N SER A 980 -12.93 24.63 -27.23
CA SER A 980 -13.64 24.57 -28.51
C SER A 980 -13.35 25.79 -29.39
N GLU A 981 -13.43 27.00 -28.83
CA GLU A 981 -13.14 28.25 -29.56
C GLU A 981 -11.69 28.33 -30.05
N PHE A 982 -10.74 27.79 -29.27
CA PHE A 982 -9.33 27.73 -29.65
C PHE A 982 -9.08 26.73 -30.78
N LEU A 983 -9.67 25.54 -30.69
CA LEU A 983 -9.55 24.49 -31.70
C LEU A 983 -10.19 24.91 -33.04
N ALA A 984 -11.35 25.56 -33.00
CA ALA A 984 -12.03 26.05 -34.19
C ALA A 984 -11.19 27.08 -34.97
N LYS A 985 -10.45 27.96 -34.27
CA LYS A 985 -9.51 28.91 -34.89
C LYS A 985 -8.35 28.23 -35.64
N HIS A 986 -8.03 26.99 -35.26
CA HIS A 986 -6.98 26.18 -35.87
C HIS A 986 -7.53 25.10 -36.82
N GLY A 987 -8.80 25.21 -37.21
CA GLY A 987 -9.41 24.33 -38.22
C GLY A 987 -9.87 22.96 -37.70
N ILE A 988 -9.96 22.76 -36.38
CA ILE A 988 -10.45 21.52 -35.77
C ILE A 988 -11.90 21.73 -35.31
N SER A 989 -12.84 20.98 -35.89
CA SER A 989 -14.26 21.02 -35.52
C SER A 989 -14.55 20.22 -34.25
N THR A 990 -15.46 20.73 -33.43
CA THR A 990 -15.94 20.09 -32.19
C THR A 990 -17.47 19.97 -32.20
N VAL A 991 -18.02 18.91 -31.58
CA VAL A 991 -19.45 18.57 -31.68
C VAL A 991 -20.32 19.24 -30.61
N ALA A 992 -19.79 19.48 -29.39
CA ALA A 992 -20.54 20.05 -28.28
C ALA A 992 -19.69 20.96 -27.40
N VAL A 993 -20.32 22.02 -26.87
CA VAL A 993 -19.76 22.95 -25.87
C VAL A 993 -20.50 22.74 -24.55
N LEU A 994 -19.91 22.00 -23.61
CA LEU A 994 -20.49 21.75 -22.28
C LEU A 994 -19.82 22.67 -21.25
N ASN A 995 -20.61 23.42 -20.47
CA ASN A 995 -20.08 24.36 -19.47
C ASN A 995 -20.68 24.21 -18.08
N THR A 996 -21.92 23.71 -17.96
CA THR A 996 -22.55 23.52 -16.65
C THR A 996 -22.28 22.12 -16.10
N LYS A 997 -22.36 21.96 -14.77
CA LYS A 997 -22.22 20.64 -14.13
C LYS A 997 -23.34 19.70 -14.58
N GLU A 998 -24.52 20.24 -14.85
CA GLU A 998 -25.69 19.51 -15.33
C GLU A 998 -25.50 19.00 -16.76
N GLU A 999 -25.01 19.85 -17.67
CA GLU A 999 -24.70 19.48 -19.06
C GLU A 999 -23.62 18.39 -19.13
N LEU A 1000 -22.57 18.50 -18.32
CA LEU A 1000 -21.50 17.50 -18.24
C LEU A 1000 -22.00 16.17 -17.69
N LEU A 1001 -22.81 16.19 -16.63
CA LEU A 1001 -23.41 14.99 -16.07
C LEU A 1001 -24.30 14.28 -17.08
N GLN A 1002 -25.13 15.04 -17.81
CA GLN A 1002 -26.03 14.48 -18.82
C GLN A 1002 -25.23 13.85 -19.96
N HIS A 1003 -24.15 14.49 -20.43
CA HIS A 1003 -23.29 13.92 -21.46
C HIS A 1003 -22.66 12.59 -21.03
N TRP A 1004 -22.13 12.50 -19.80
CA TRP A 1004 -21.57 11.26 -19.26
C TRP A 1004 -22.62 10.15 -19.06
N LYS A 1005 -23.88 10.51 -18.83
CA LYS A 1005 -25.00 9.54 -18.75
C LYS A 1005 -25.41 9.02 -20.13
N ASP A 1006 -25.56 9.91 -21.11
CA ASP A 1006 -26.13 9.57 -22.41
C ASP A 1006 -25.11 8.97 -23.37
N SER A 1007 -23.88 9.49 -23.37
CA SER A 1007 -22.79 9.06 -24.27
C SER A 1007 -21.44 9.41 -23.64
N PRO A 1008 -20.98 8.63 -22.63
CA PRO A 1008 -19.70 8.86 -21.99
C PRO A 1008 -18.55 8.79 -23.00
N PRO A 1009 -17.59 9.73 -22.95
CA PRO A 1009 -16.46 9.73 -23.89
C PRO A 1009 -15.58 8.48 -23.68
N HIS A 1010 -14.89 8.06 -24.73
CA HIS A 1010 -13.91 6.96 -24.64
C HIS A 1010 -12.64 7.41 -23.89
N MET A 1011 -12.29 8.69 -24.00
CA MET A 1011 -11.12 9.27 -23.36
C MET A 1011 -11.32 10.75 -23.05
N VAL A 1012 -10.71 11.22 -21.96
CA VAL A 1012 -10.75 12.61 -21.52
C VAL A 1012 -9.32 13.17 -21.44
N VAL A 1013 -9.07 14.31 -22.08
CA VAL A 1013 -7.83 15.07 -21.90
C VAL A 1013 -8.17 16.35 -21.15
N ASN A 1014 -7.76 16.40 -19.88
CA ASN A 1014 -8.03 17.54 -19.02
C ASN A 1014 -6.74 18.09 -18.40
N ILE A 1015 -6.28 19.23 -18.93
CA ILE A 1015 -5.04 19.88 -18.51
C ILE A 1015 -5.37 21.14 -17.69
N PRO A 1016 -5.45 21.07 -16.35
CA PRO A 1016 -5.94 22.18 -15.54
C PRO A 1016 -4.91 23.33 -15.38
N ASN A 1017 -5.41 24.53 -15.05
CA ASN A 1017 -4.54 25.62 -14.57
C ASN A 1017 -3.95 25.28 -13.19
N GLN A 1018 -4.77 24.64 -12.35
CA GLN A 1018 -4.41 24.28 -10.99
C GLN A 1018 -5.27 23.08 -10.55
N GLY A 1019 -4.65 22.14 -9.83
CA GLY A 1019 -5.33 21.04 -9.15
C GLY A 1019 -5.99 21.45 -7.84
N ARG A 1020 -6.73 20.52 -7.22
CA ARG A 1020 -7.32 20.60 -5.86
C ARG A 1020 -8.35 21.70 -5.64
N GLU A 1021 -8.90 22.28 -6.69
CA GLU A 1021 -9.97 23.28 -6.60
C GLU A 1021 -11.33 22.67 -6.94
N LYS A 1022 -12.05 22.21 -5.91
CA LYS A 1022 -13.35 21.52 -6.03
C LYS A 1022 -14.43 22.35 -6.77
N GLU A 1023 -14.33 23.67 -6.70
CA GLU A 1023 -15.28 24.59 -7.36
C GLU A 1023 -15.08 24.69 -8.88
N LYS A 1024 -13.89 24.33 -9.40
CA LYS A 1024 -13.60 24.43 -10.83
C LYS A 1024 -14.24 23.28 -11.61
N VAL A 1025 -14.78 23.59 -12.79
CA VAL A 1025 -15.38 22.62 -13.72
C VAL A 1025 -14.41 21.48 -14.08
N GLY A 1026 -13.10 21.77 -14.18
CA GLY A 1026 -12.08 20.76 -14.45
C GLY A 1026 -12.02 19.65 -13.39
N PHE A 1027 -12.18 19.98 -12.11
CA PHE A 1027 -12.24 18.98 -11.03
C PHE A 1027 -13.44 18.06 -11.21
N TYR A 1028 -14.61 18.64 -11.51
CA TYR A 1028 -15.84 17.89 -11.71
C TYR A 1028 -15.77 16.94 -12.93
N ILE A 1029 -15.11 17.35 -14.02
CA ILE A 1029 -14.85 16.49 -15.18
C ILE A 1029 -14.05 15.25 -14.78
N ARG A 1030 -13.00 15.41 -13.97
CA ARG A 1030 -12.19 14.29 -13.48
C ARG A 1030 -13.00 13.39 -12.54
N GLU A 1031 -13.79 13.96 -11.65
CA GLU A 1031 -14.69 13.21 -10.77
C GLU A 1031 -15.72 12.37 -11.57
N LEU A 1032 -16.32 12.95 -12.61
CA LEU A 1032 -17.20 12.22 -13.53
C LEU A 1032 -16.46 11.10 -14.26
N SER A 1033 -15.23 11.36 -14.71
CA SER A 1033 -14.41 10.35 -15.39
C SER A 1033 -14.14 9.16 -14.49
N VAL A 1034 -13.80 9.38 -13.21
CA VAL A 1034 -13.65 8.31 -12.21
C VAL A 1034 -14.98 7.57 -11.99
N ARG A 1035 -16.10 8.29 -11.87
CA ARG A 1035 -17.44 7.72 -11.60
C ARG A 1035 -17.93 6.79 -12.70
N TYR A 1036 -17.72 7.17 -13.95
CA TYR A 1036 -18.17 6.40 -15.12
C TYR A 1036 -17.05 5.52 -15.71
N GLN A 1037 -15.92 5.37 -14.99
CA GLN A 1037 -14.78 4.54 -15.41
C GLN A 1037 -14.23 4.93 -16.80
N VAL A 1038 -14.22 6.24 -17.09
CA VAL A 1038 -13.63 6.79 -18.31
C VAL A 1038 -12.16 7.15 -18.06
N PRO A 1039 -11.21 6.62 -18.84
CA PRO A 1039 -9.81 7.01 -18.76
C PRO A 1039 -9.63 8.52 -18.99
N TYR A 1040 -8.90 9.18 -18.11
CA TYR A 1040 -8.58 10.60 -18.26
C TYR A 1040 -7.10 10.88 -18.06
N PHE A 1041 -6.59 11.87 -18.79
CA PHE A 1041 -5.19 12.24 -18.84
C PHE A 1041 -4.99 13.70 -18.43
N THR A 1042 -3.95 13.95 -17.63
CA THR A 1042 -3.63 15.29 -17.11
C THR A 1042 -2.23 15.80 -17.51
N SER A 1043 -1.47 15.01 -18.26
CA SER A 1043 -0.23 15.41 -18.96
C SER A 1043 -0.40 15.19 -20.47
N LEU A 1044 0.18 16.09 -21.26
CA LEU A 1044 0.18 15.97 -22.73
C LEU A 1044 1.18 14.91 -23.20
N GLU A 1045 2.31 14.78 -22.50
CA GLU A 1045 3.37 13.80 -22.79
C GLU A 1045 2.82 12.37 -22.69
N THR A 1046 2.06 12.07 -21.62
CA THR A 1046 1.36 10.79 -21.47
C THR A 1046 0.42 10.54 -22.66
N VAL A 1047 -0.38 11.54 -23.06
CA VAL A 1047 -1.31 11.41 -24.19
C VAL A 1047 -0.56 11.12 -25.48
N VAL A 1048 0.55 11.81 -25.75
CA VAL A 1048 1.37 11.57 -26.96
C VAL A 1048 1.88 10.14 -27.01
N ALA A 1049 2.41 9.62 -25.90
CA ALA A 1049 2.86 8.22 -25.85
C ALA A 1049 1.70 7.25 -26.12
N MET A 1050 0.54 7.50 -25.51
CA MET A 1050 -0.65 6.67 -25.68
C MET A 1050 -1.23 6.76 -27.10
N THR A 1051 -1.22 7.91 -27.76
CA THR A 1051 -1.68 8.06 -29.14
C THR A 1051 -0.88 7.20 -30.10
N ASN A 1052 0.45 7.16 -29.94
CA ASN A 1052 1.30 6.30 -30.77
C ASN A 1052 0.91 4.82 -30.63
N TRP A 1053 0.48 4.40 -29.44
CA TRP A 1053 -0.07 3.07 -29.22
C TRP A 1053 -1.45 2.85 -29.86
N ILE A 1054 -2.39 3.79 -29.70
CA ILE A 1054 -3.74 3.71 -30.30
C ILE A 1054 -3.67 3.64 -31.84
N THR A 1055 -2.66 4.27 -32.43
CA THR A 1055 -2.48 4.40 -33.88
C THR A 1055 -1.50 3.40 -34.50
N GLY A 1056 -0.76 2.66 -33.68
CA GLY A 1056 0.25 1.72 -34.14
C GLY A 1056 -0.35 0.47 -34.80
N GLU A 1057 0.43 -0.18 -35.67
CA GLU A 1057 0.08 -1.51 -36.19
C GLU A 1057 -0.06 -2.51 -35.03
N GLN A 1058 -0.95 -3.49 -35.19
CA GLN A 1058 -1.07 -4.62 -34.28
C GLN A 1058 0.26 -5.39 -34.27
N VAL A 1059 1.11 -5.10 -33.28
CA VAL A 1059 2.32 -5.90 -33.03
C VAL A 1059 1.85 -7.23 -32.47
N GLU A 1060 2.11 -8.30 -33.23
CA GLU A 1060 1.92 -9.68 -32.79
C GLU A 1060 2.92 -9.95 -31.66
N ASP A 1061 2.41 -9.95 -30.43
CA ASP A 1061 3.21 -10.02 -29.22
C ASP A 1061 3.08 -11.42 -28.60
N SER A 1062 4.22 -12.08 -28.39
CA SER A 1062 4.32 -13.38 -27.73
C SER A 1062 4.74 -13.15 -26.28
N PRO A 1063 3.98 -13.65 -25.29
CA PRO A 1063 4.32 -13.42 -23.89
C PRO A 1063 5.64 -14.10 -23.55
N ASN A 1064 6.54 -13.37 -22.91
CA ASN A 1064 7.86 -13.86 -22.53
C ASN A 1064 8.06 -13.73 -21.02
N SER A 1065 8.60 -14.79 -20.40
CA SER A 1065 8.97 -14.72 -19.00
C SER A 1065 10.19 -13.81 -18.81
N LEU A 1066 10.34 -13.24 -17.62
CA LEU A 1066 11.51 -12.46 -17.25
C LEU A 1066 12.81 -13.25 -17.48
N GLN A 1067 12.82 -14.53 -17.11
CA GLN A 1067 13.95 -15.44 -17.34
C GLN A 1067 14.28 -15.61 -18.83
N TYR A 1068 13.29 -15.53 -19.73
CA TYR A 1068 13.52 -15.61 -21.18
C TYR A 1068 14.26 -14.35 -21.69
N TYR A 1069 13.85 -13.16 -21.24
CA TYR A 1069 14.54 -11.91 -21.54
C TYR A 1069 15.99 -11.95 -21.03
N GLU A 1070 16.22 -12.38 -19.79
CA GLU A 1070 17.56 -12.49 -19.19
C GLU A 1070 18.46 -13.51 -19.92
N ASN A 1071 17.96 -14.72 -20.21
CA ASN A 1071 18.76 -15.78 -20.85
C ASN A 1071 19.20 -15.42 -22.27
N THR A 1072 18.38 -14.66 -23.00
CA THR A 1072 18.74 -14.17 -24.33
C THR A 1072 19.93 -13.19 -24.28
N LEU A 1073 20.12 -12.47 -23.16
CA LEU A 1073 21.30 -11.64 -22.92
C LEU A 1073 22.55 -12.50 -22.67
N ALA A 1074 22.43 -13.56 -21.86
CA ALA A 1074 23.56 -14.43 -21.50
C ALA A 1074 24.17 -15.17 -22.70
N GLN A 1075 23.32 -15.75 -23.56
CA GLN A 1075 23.77 -16.49 -24.75
C GLN A 1075 24.48 -15.60 -25.78
N LYS A 1076 24.11 -14.33 -25.87
CA LYS A 1076 24.80 -13.36 -26.74
C LYS A 1076 26.16 -12.91 -26.17
N LYS A 1077 26.29 -12.77 -24.84
CA LYS A 1077 27.59 -12.48 -24.19
C LYS A 1077 28.60 -13.61 -24.41
N GLU A 1078 28.16 -14.87 -24.33
CA GLU A 1078 29.01 -16.03 -24.67
C GLU A 1078 29.39 -16.05 -26.16
N GLY A 1079 28.43 -15.77 -27.06
CA GLY A 1079 28.67 -15.72 -28.52
C GLY A 1079 29.64 -14.61 -28.96
N ALA A 1080 29.65 -13.45 -28.29
CA ALA A 1080 30.60 -12.37 -28.54
C ALA A 1080 32.04 -12.70 -28.07
N THR A 1081 32.18 -13.61 -27.11
CA THR A 1081 33.48 -14.05 -26.59
C THR A 1081 34.14 -15.08 -27.53
N VAL A 1082 33.35 -15.84 -28.30
CA VAL A 1082 33.84 -16.84 -29.27
C VAL A 1082 34.45 -16.22 -30.54
N TRP A 1083 34.28 -14.91 -30.78
CA TRP A 1083 34.93 -14.19 -31.88
C TRP A 1083 36.21 -13.42 -31.49
N LYS A 1084 36.70 -13.60 -30.25
CA LYS A 1084 38.02 -13.13 -29.78
C LYS A 1084 38.93 -14.29 -29.35
N ALA A 1085 38.91 -15.39 -30.11
CA ALA A 1085 39.92 -16.44 -30.06
C ALA A 1085 40.69 -16.51 -31.39
#